data_AF-A0A4V5NB75-F1
#
_entry.id   AF-A0A4V5NB75-F1
#
_cell.length_a   1.000
_cell.length_b   1.000
_cell.length_c   1.000
_cell.angle_alpha   90.00
_cell.angle_beta   90.00
_cell.angle_gamma   90.00
#
_symmetry.space_group_name_H-M   'P 1'
#
loop_
_entity.id
_entity.type
_entity.pdbx_description
1 polymer ?
#
loop_
_entity_poly.entity_id
_entity_poly.type
_entity_poly.pdbx_seq_one_letter_code
_entity_poly.pdbx_strand_id
1 'polypeptide(L)'
;MLRAARPLRVSLAQARPAPPAVLRRVRIRAASVSPWQLAWNDAKAGQRATTLARFYSTSTPQDPPRVAPAPHAAAATNAGTDSPVASSFTRKPRLASRHRLSQLQHDLYLLLSRKLPLQAIRSRYDKHRPSRRQRRLLLLALALAAFATAYEFSTPFRHGVIAVERCAVIGWAVLRAVVDYKLLFRKEWPETAEGHAQRHQDYEDTHWKAAHRLMEALRQLGGIYIKLGQHLSTVQLIPAPWAEAMRPLQDQCFPTPLDELQALFLAETGAPMTYFFSSFDPDPIGVASLAQVHKAVERESGRMVAVKCMHPHLEEFAAIDMQTTTFLLHAVKRIFPTFEFTWLGEEMEQNLPLEMDFRHEAANAARCVRDFADLKQTTLVLPEVMWAKKRVMVMEFIQGGRVDDLAYLAKHKIDRNLVSREIAEITARMIHITGFFHADLHGGNLLIRPALPHSRSPYNFEVVLLDHGLYFDLPDDLRVNYSKFWLSLMESNSPSVEAARRKYAKLVANIDDDHYPLFQAAITGRAALQGATLSGEETKGTIRRGSMLDLEGNSPEERKMMRRAMVEGGPDGSNLLEQLFVILRNIPRRMLMIFKVNDLNRALDISLQTTHSPVRIFLIIASYCNLAIRLDDLSHLSELTLRERFSSWWRYQSWRLTLWMYTFGAESKTVIDRWKGVRRKELVLELIPPYVHYVFGLSPPSPKNEFNFIHYLCLTSALVELKPQIVYFHYRFEPTSWYWSRFKLEVERSETTRLEMVQERDVTEVFGNPVEHYAHKADVLRLEALQKYGGVYLDADVLVVRDFAPLYRLDTVMGMESQPNLDPALPPSGLCNAVILAKPYSSFITRWIDSYRTFNKTLWAKHSVTTPWDLARAYPTEITVLNKFAFFWPIWDDDSLRVIHRDDRYSFHRAPALAPTWDTPFACHLWESTAYQRYLSPYDPDRIHNRGKKQGAEREEDGASDENSFSREARRFVSDEFRAAWRAAKALGLVDH
;
A
#
# COMPACT_ATOMS: atom_id res chain seq x y z
N MET A 1 37.17 -40.78 -11.51
CA MET A 1 37.67 -40.42 -12.86
C MET A 1 37.33 -38.96 -13.12
N LEU A 2 38.39 -38.14 -13.23
CA LEU A 2 38.37 -36.69 -13.40
C LEU A 2 38.22 -36.31 -14.89
N ARG A 3 37.64 -35.12 -15.15
CA ARG A 3 37.56 -34.36 -16.42
C ARG A 3 36.54 -34.80 -17.46
N ALA A 4 35.42 -34.08 -17.53
CA ALA A 4 34.81 -33.64 -18.80
C ALA A 4 33.76 -32.55 -18.53
N ALA A 5 33.57 -31.65 -19.50
CA ALA A 5 32.56 -30.59 -19.62
C ALA A 5 32.93 -29.18 -19.07
N ARG A 6 33.71 -28.44 -19.87
CA ARG A 6 33.63 -26.97 -20.00
C ARG A 6 32.53 -26.61 -21.02
N PRO A 7 31.74 -25.54 -20.87
CA PRO A 7 31.01 -24.94 -21.98
C PRO A 7 31.83 -23.87 -22.70
N LEU A 8 31.52 -23.71 -23.99
CA LEU A 8 32.25 -22.97 -25.02
C LEU A 8 32.33 -21.45 -24.80
N ARG A 9 33.51 -20.88 -25.06
CA ARG A 9 33.75 -19.47 -25.35
C ARG A 9 33.38 -19.18 -26.80
N VAL A 10 32.57 -18.15 -27.04
CA VAL A 10 32.49 -17.45 -28.32
C VAL A 10 33.12 -16.06 -28.12
N SER A 11 34.06 -15.74 -28.99
CA SER A 11 34.88 -14.53 -29.11
C SER A 11 34.78 -14.17 -30.60
N LEU A 12 34.64 -12.95 -31.10
CA LEU A 12 35.30 -11.68 -30.81
C LEU A 12 34.64 -10.61 -31.73
N ALA A 13 34.58 -9.35 -31.32
CA ALA A 13 34.79 -8.21 -32.23
C ALA A 13 35.20 -6.97 -31.43
N GLN A 14 36.42 -6.51 -31.70
CA GLN A 14 37.11 -5.37 -31.08
C GLN A 14 36.65 -4.04 -31.71
N ALA A 15 36.44 -3.01 -30.88
CA ALA A 15 36.45 -1.62 -31.32
C ALA A 15 37.40 -0.82 -30.41
N ARG A 16 38.32 -0.08 -31.06
CA ARG A 16 39.43 0.68 -30.48
C ARG A 16 38.95 1.91 -29.67
N PRO A 17 39.77 2.41 -28.71
CA PRO A 17 39.43 3.58 -27.89
C PRO A 17 39.74 4.91 -28.61
N ALA A 18 38.89 5.92 -28.40
CA ALA A 18 39.12 7.31 -28.78
C ALA A 18 39.68 8.14 -27.60
N PRO A 19 40.46 9.22 -27.85
CA PRO A 19 41.27 9.92 -26.85
C PRO A 19 40.50 10.96 -25.99
N PRO A 20 41.09 11.46 -24.87
CA PRO A 20 40.36 12.21 -23.84
C PRO A 20 40.14 13.68 -24.23
N ALA A 21 38.89 14.14 -24.14
CA ALA A 21 38.52 15.54 -24.34
C ALA A 21 38.35 16.27 -22.99
N VAL A 22 39.33 17.15 -22.71
CA VAL A 22 39.24 18.49 -22.13
C VAL A 22 38.09 18.80 -21.15
N LEU A 23 38.49 19.02 -19.90
CA LEU A 23 37.74 19.69 -18.82
C LEU A 23 37.06 21.00 -19.29
N ARG A 24 35.72 21.02 -19.29
CA ARG A 24 34.94 22.26 -19.21
C ARG A 24 34.26 22.33 -17.84
N ARG A 25 34.62 23.38 -17.07
CA ARG A 25 33.92 23.81 -15.86
C ARG A 25 32.44 24.02 -16.15
N VAL A 26 31.57 23.18 -15.61
CA VAL A 26 30.13 23.46 -15.49
C VAL A 26 29.89 24.02 -14.10
N ARG A 27 29.46 25.29 -14.04
CA ARG A 27 28.92 25.91 -12.84
C ARG A 27 27.66 25.14 -12.42
N ILE A 28 27.70 24.50 -11.26
CA ILE A 28 26.50 24.00 -10.60
C ILE A 28 25.71 25.22 -10.11
N ARG A 29 24.59 25.53 -10.78
CA ARG A 29 23.55 26.39 -10.21
C ARG A 29 22.91 25.59 -9.07
N ALA A 30 22.87 26.19 -7.87
CA ALA A 30 22.11 25.69 -6.75
C ALA A 30 20.68 25.37 -7.19
N ALA A 31 20.22 24.16 -6.89
CA ALA A 31 18.84 23.78 -7.13
C ALA A 31 17.92 24.68 -6.29
N SER A 32 16.94 25.25 -6.97
CA SER A 32 15.88 26.08 -6.40
C SER A 32 15.11 25.32 -5.33
N VAL A 33 14.98 25.95 -4.16
CA VAL A 33 14.09 25.57 -3.05
C VAL A 33 12.69 25.30 -3.59
N SER A 34 12.07 24.20 -3.16
CA SER A 34 10.70 23.87 -3.60
C SER A 34 9.70 24.89 -3.04
N PRO A 35 8.62 25.24 -3.77
CA PRO A 35 7.57 26.13 -3.28
C PRO A 35 6.91 25.64 -1.98
N TRP A 36 7.00 24.34 -1.69
CA TRP A 36 6.50 23.72 -0.46
C TRP A 36 7.34 24.05 0.78
N GLN A 37 8.66 24.24 0.63
CA GLN A 37 9.53 24.72 1.72
C GLN A 37 9.30 26.21 2.05
N LEU A 38 8.92 27.03 1.05
CA LEU A 38 8.48 28.41 1.27
C LEU A 38 7.12 28.47 1.99
N ALA A 39 6.16 27.62 1.60
CA ALA A 39 4.85 27.54 2.24
C ALA A 39 4.90 27.01 3.69
N TRP A 40 5.82 26.08 4.01
CA TRP A 40 6.03 25.59 5.37
C TRP A 40 6.70 26.62 6.29
N ASN A 41 7.63 27.43 5.76
CA ASN A 41 8.26 28.51 6.50
C ASN A 41 7.25 29.64 6.83
N ASP A 42 6.32 29.94 5.92
CA ASP A 42 5.25 30.92 6.16
C ASP A 42 4.17 30.39 7.13
N ALA A 43 3.86 29.08 7.11
CA ALA A 43 2.90 28.47 8.03
C ALA A 43 3.41 28.40 9.48
N LYS A 44 4.73 28.21 9.71
CA LYS A 44 5.33 28.29 11.06
C LYS A 44 5.59 29.72 11.54
N ALA A 45 5.78 30.68 10.64
CA ALA A 45 5.93 32.09 11.00
C ALA A 45 4.62 32.69 11.55
N GLY A 46 3.46 32.26 11.03
CA GLY A 46 2.14 32.74 11.45
C GLY A 46 1.69 32.32 12.86
N GLN A 47 2.29 31.27 13.46
CA GLN A 47 1.94 30.78 14.80
C GLN A 47 2.95 31.16 15.90
N ARG A 48 4.07 31.84 15.59
CA ARG A 48 5.06 32.30 16.58
C ARG A 48 5.16 33.81 16.73
N ALA A 49 4.40 34.60 15.96
CA ALA A 49 4.53 36.06 15.93
C ALA A 49 3.77 36.84 17.02
N THR A 50 3.15 36.21 18.02
CA THR A 50 2.39 36.93 19.08
C THR A 50 2.90 36.76 20.51
N THR A 51 4.03 36.08 20.75
CA THR A 51 4.51 35.85 22.13
C THR A 51 6.02 36.08 22.34
N LEU A 52 6.80 36.45 21.32
CA LEU A 52 8.27 36.51 21.41
C LEU A 52 8.90 37.92 21.28
N ALA A 53 8.14 39.00 21.49
CA ALA A 53 8.66 40.37 21.43
C ALA A 53 8.78 41.07 22.80
N ARG A 54 8.87 40.34 23.93
CA ARG A 54 8.95 40.98 25.26
C ARG A 54 9.96 40.45 26.27
N PHE A 55 10.84 39.52 25.92
CA PHE A 55 11.82 38.98 26.88
C PHE A 55 13.21 38.82 26.27
N TYR A 56 13.83 39.92 25.86
CA TYR A 56 15.28 40.08 25.87
C TYR A 56 15.63 41.56 26.09
N SER A 57 15.64 41.98 27.35
CA SER A 57 16.61 42.98 27.79
C SER A 57 16.93 42.74 29.27
N THR A 58 18.21 42.85 29.61
CA THR A 58 18.82 42.82 30.95
C THR A 58 19.01 41.45 31.63
N SER A 59 20.22 40.88 31.50
CA SER A 59 21.12 40.60 32.64
C SER A 59 22.38 39.84 32.20
N THR A 60 23.54 40.34 32.60
CA THR A 60 24.90 39.81 32.41
C THR A 60 25.18 38.53 33.22
N PRO A 61 26.25 37.76 32.89
CA PRO A 61 26.43 36.38 33.35
C PRO A 61 27.13 36.27 34.72
N GLN A 62 26.74 35.26 35.52
CA GLN A 62 27.51 34.75 36.66
C GLN A 62 27.77 33.24 36.49
N ASP A 63 29.01 32.84 36.79
CA ASP A 63 29.57 31.49 36.70
C ASP A 63 28.86 30.44 37.58
N PRO A 64 28.92 29.14 37.22
CA PRO A 64 28.33 28.05 38.00
C PRO A 64 29.27 27.52 39.11
N PRO A 65 28.75 27.04 40.26
CA PRO A 65 29.57 26.35 41.24
C PRO A 65 29.70 24.85 40.94
N ARG A 66 30.84 24.33 41.38
CA ARG A 66 31.42 23.00 41.19
C ARG A 66 30.60 21.85 41.77
N VAL A 67 30.63 20.72 41.05
CA VAL A 67 30.23 19.38 41.51
C VAL A 67 31.31 18.79 42.42
N ALA A 68 30.90 18.14 43.51
CA ALA A 68 31.72 17.23 44.32
C ALA A 68 30.99 15.86 44.44
N PRO A 69 31.74 14.75 44.58
CA PRO A 69 31.31 13.43 44.13
C PRO A 69 30.62 12.58 45.21
N ALA A 70 29.85 11.58 44.76
CA ALA A 70 29.29 10.51 45.58
C ALA A 70 30.36 9.47 45.99
N PRO A 71 30.18 8.75 47.10
CA PRO A 71 30.91 7.50 47.35
C PRO A 71 30.05 6.26 47.10
N HIS A 72 30.73 5.25 46.59
CA HIS A 72 30.32 3.89 46.26
C HIS A 72 29.76 3.08 47.44
N ALA A 73 28.84 2.16 47.14
CA ALA A 73 28.55 1.00 47.97
C ALA A 73 28.74 -0.28 47.13
N ALA A 74 29.61 -1.18 47.58
CA ALA A 74 29.73 -2.54 47.11
C ALA A 74 30.02 -3.50 48.29
N ALA A 75 29.33 -4.64 48.23
CA ALA A 75 29.62 -5.96 48.83
C ALA A 75 29.43 -6.19 50.35
N ALA A 76 28.54 -7.15 50.68
CA ALA A 76 28.82 -8.43 51.37
C ALA A 76 27.58 -8.90 52.19
N THR A 77 26.88 -9.96 51.76
CA THR A 77 26.89 -11.36 52.27
C THR A 77 25.85 -11.70 53.34
N ASN A 78 25.10 -12.78 53.07
CA ASN A 78 24.07 -13.45 53.87
C ASN A 78 24.58 -14.07 55.18
N ALA A 79 23.72 -14.14 56.22
CA ALA A 79 23.41 -15.36 57.01
C ALA A 79 22.47 -15.09 58.22
N GLY A 80 21.57 -16.05 58.51
CA GLY A 80 21.01 -16.31 59.86
C GLY A 80 19.62 -15.73 60.16
N THR A 81 18.53 -16.47 59.93
CA THR A 81 17.81 -17.37 60.88
C THR A 81 16.86 -16.68 61.88
N ASP A 82 15.56 -17.02 61.70
CA ASP A 82 14.49 -17.23 62.68
C ASP A 82 14.16 -16.19 63.77
N SER A 83 12.97 -15.58 63.66
CA SER A 83 11.86 -15.78 64.63
C SER A 83 10.59 -15.00 64.23
N PRO A 84 9.39 -15.56 64.48
CA PRO A 84 8.10 -14.87 64.36
C PRO A 84 7.62 -14.29 65.70
N VAL A 85 6.46 -13.62 65.64
CA VAL A 85 5.44 -13.42 66.68
C VAL A 85 5.08 -11.95 66.95
N ALA A 86 3.77 -11.77 66.97
CA ALA A 86 3.00 -10.55 67.05
C ALA A 86 2.76 -10.05 68.48
N SER A 87 2.40 -8.76 68.52
CA SER A 87 1.34 -8.14 69.33
C SER A 87 1.70 -7.41 70.65
N SER A 88 1.27 -6.13 70.64
CA SER A 88 0.46 -5.46 71.67
C SER A 88 1.11 -4.50 72.70
N PHE A 89 0.29 -3.50 73.07
CA PHE A 89 0.36 -2.53 74.18
C PHE A 89 0.91 -1.09 73.96
N THR A 90 0.00 -0.23 73.50
CA THR A 90 -0.55 0.99 74.15
C THR A 90 0.28 1.88 75.12
N ARG A 91 0.27 3.19 74.79
CA ARG A 91 0.03 4.44 75.59
C ARG A 91 0.79 4.72 76.91
N LYS A 92 1.40 5.91 76.97
CA LYS A 92 1.03 7.06 77.85
C LYS A 92 1.69 8.39 77.39
N PRO A 93 1.26 9.58 77.87
CA PRO A 93 1.01 10.77 77.03
C PRO A 93 1.92 11.99 77.32
N ARG A 94 1.94 12.98 76.42
CA ARG A 94 2.42 14.35 76.74
C ARG A 94 1.29 15.37 76.56
N LEU A 95 0.84 15.92 77.69
CA LEU A 95 -0.36 16.72 77.90
C LEU A 95 -0.10 18.24 77.80
N ALA A 96 1.00 18.69 77.19
CA ALA A 96 1.42 20.11 77.23
C ALA A 96 1.13 20.92 75.94
N SER A 97 0.70 20.30 74.84
CA SER A 97 0.51 21.00 73.55
C SER A 97 -0.93 21.45 73.26
N ARG A 98 -1.94 20.88 73.94
CA ARG A 98 -3.35 21.20 73.65
C ARG A 98 -3.84 22.52 74.25
N HIS A 99 -3.33 22.93 75.41
CA HIS A 99 -3.79 24.17 76.04
C HIS A 99 -3.37 25.43 75.25
N ARG A 100 -2.16 25.47 74.69
CA ARG A 100 -1.68 26.61 73.88
C ARG A 100 -2.42 26.75 72.54
N LEU A 101 -2.79 25.64 71.90
CA LEU A 101 -3.58 25.65 70.67
C LEU A 101 -5.02 26.10 70.91
N SER A 102 -5.62 25.71 72.04
CA SER A 102 -6.98 26.15 72.39
C SER A 102 -7.05 27.64 72.74
N GLN A 103 -6.02 28.19 73.42
CA GLN A 103 -5.93 29.62 73.71
C GLN A 103 -5.66 30.44 72.44
N LEU A 104 -4.75 30.00 71.57
CA LEU A 104 -4.52 30.65 70.28
C LEU A 104 -5.77 30.63 69.39
N GLN A 105 -6.54 29.53 69.37
CA GLN A 105 -7.80 29.49 68.64
C GLN A 105 -8.87 30.42 69.25
N HIS A 106 -8.92 30.54 70.58
CA HIS A 106 -9.86 31.43 71.26
C HIS A 106 -9.51 32.92 71.05
N ASP A 107 -8.22 33.26 71.14
CA ASP A 107 -7.72 34.63 70.92
C ASP A 107 -7.83 35.04 69.45
N LEU A 108 -7.60 34.11 68.51
CA LEU A 108 -7.82 34.35 67.08
C LEU A 108 -9.31 34.53 66.77
N TYR A 109 -10.19 33.78 67.43
CA TYR A 109 -11.65 33.91 67.29
C TYR A 109 -12.17 35.24 67.86
N LEU A 110 -11.62 35.70 68.99
CA LEU A 110 -11.93 37.01 69.58
C LEU A 110 -11.40 38.18 68.74
N LEU A 111 -10.21 38.03 68.14
CA LEU A 111 -9.63 39.02 67.21
C LEU A 111 -10.41 39.11 65.90
N LEU A 112 -10.84 37.97 65.34
CA LEU A 112 -11.64 37.90 64.11
C LEU A 112 -13.09 38.37 64.32
N SER A 113 -13.68 38.14 65.50
CA SER A 113 -15.05 38.55 65.81
C SER A 113 -15.21 40.04 66.17
N ARG A 114 -14.15 40.73 66.60
CA ARG A 114 -14.18 42.18 66.91
C ARG A 114 -13.94 43.11 65.72
N LYS A 115 -13.37 42.63 64.61
CA LYS A 115 -13.01 43.49 63.44
C LYS A 115 -13.69 43.11 62.12
N LEU A 116 -14.41 42.00 62.05
CA LEU A 116 -15.21 41.64 60.88
C LEU A 116 -16.68 41.59 61.26
N PRO A 117 -17.57 42.34 60.59
CA PRO A 117 -19.00 42.24 60.82
C PRO A 117 -19.47 40.91 60.22
N LEU A 118 -19.28 39.81 60.96
CA LEU A 118 -19.57 38.45 60.50
C LEU A 118 -21.06 38.28 60.16
N GLN A 119 -21.96 39.04 60.78
CA GLN A 119 -23.38 39.11 60.40
C GLN A 119 -23.62 39.82 59.06
N ALA A 120 -22.83 40.86 58.72
CA ALA A 120 -22.93 41.54 57.44
C ALA A 120 -22.27 40.75 56.29
N ILE A 121 -21.24 39.94 56.60
CA ILE A 121 -20.63 39.02 55.65
C ILE A 121 -21.52 37.79 55.43
N ARG A 122 -22.14 37.21 56.48
CA ARG A 122 -23.12 36.12 56.32
C ARG A 122 -24.34 36.56 55.51
N SER A 123 -24.88 37.76 55.76
CA SER A 123 -26.04 38.26 55.00
C SER A 123 -25.72 38.63 53.55
N ARG A 124 -24.48 39.02 53.24
CA ARG A 124 -24.00 39.18 51.84
C ARG A 124 -23.67 37.85 51.16
N TYR A 125 -23.14 36.87 51.90
CA TYR A 125 -22.78 35.54 51.38
C TYR A 125 -24.01 34.65 51.12
N ASP A 126 -25.07 34.75 51.95
CA ASP A 126 -26.33 34.03 51.72
C ASP A 126 -27.15 34.63 50.56
N LYS A 127 -26.92 35.89 50.17
CA LYS A 127 -27.55 36.49 48.97
C LYS A 127 -26.92 36.03 47.64
N HIS A 128 -25.74 35.43 47.66
CA HIS A 128 -25.00 35.01 46.46
C HIS A 128 -24.49 33.56 46.60
N ARG A 129 -25.31 32.63 47.09
CA ARG A 129 -24.95 31.21 47.00
C ARG A 129 -24.87 30.82 45.54
N PRO A 130 -23.71 30.37 45.03
CA PRO A 130 -23.66 29.86 43.67
C PRO A 130 -24.67 28.70 43.58
N SER A 131 -25.51 28.76 42.56
CA SER A 131 -26.53 27.74 42.32
C SER A 131 -25.88 26.35 42.26
N ARG A 132 -26.65 25.27 42.49
CA ARG A 132 -26.11 23.90 42.36
C ARG A 132 -25.39 23.68 41.02
N ARG A 133 -25.85 24.33 39.94
CA ARG A 133 -25.18 24.34 38.64
C ARG A 133 -23.84 25.08 38.67
N GLN A 134 -23.78 26.28 39.24
CA GLN A 134 -22.52 27.05 39.36
C GLN A 134 -21.48 26.31 40.21
N ARG A 135 -21.88 25.64 41.30
CA ARG A 135 -20.95 24.79 42.08
C ARG A 135 -20.44 23.58 41.29
N ARG A 136 -21.30 22.92 40.52
CA ARG A 136 -20.89 21.81 39.64
C ARG A 136 -19.94 22.29 38.55
N LEU A 137 -20.20 23.44 37.93
CA LEU A 137 -19.31 24.05 36.94
C LEU A 137 -17.96 24.42 37.54
N LEU A 138 -17.94 24.96 38.76
CA LEU A 138 -16.70 25.35 39.43
C LEU A 138 -15.87 24.13 39.86
N LEU A 139 -16.52 23.05 40.31
CA LEU A 139 -15.86 21.76 40.57
C LEU A 139 -15.34 21.11 39.29
N LEU A 140 -16.09 21.17 38.18
CA LEU A 140 -15.65 20.68 36.87
C LEU A 140 -14.42 21.48 36.39
N ALA A 141 -14.45 22.81 36.52
CA ALA A 141 -13.33 23.67 36.14
C ALA A 141 -12.07 23.38 36.98
N LEU A 142 -12.22 23.18 38.30
CA LEU A 142 -11.12 22.77 39.17
C LEU A 142 -10.58 21.39 38.81
N ALA A 143 -11.45 20.43 38.50
CA ALA A 143 -11.04 19.10 38.07
C ALA A 143 -10.30 19.13 36.72
N LEU A 144 -10.78 19.93 35.76
CA LEU A 144 -10.12 20.14 34.46
C LEU A 144 -8.75 20.82 34.63
N ALA A 145 -8.66 21.82 35.50
CA ALA A 145 -7.38 22.49 35.79
C ALA A 145 -6.38 21.54 36.47
N ALA A 146 -6.84 20.73 37.43
CA ALA A 146 -6.03 19.72 38.08
C ALA A 146 -5.56 18.64 37.09
N PHE A 147 -6.43 18.21 36.18
CA PHE A 147 -6.09 17.28 35.11
C PHE A 147 -5.05 17.86 34.16
N ALA A 148 -5.24 19.09 33.66
CA ALA A 148 -4.30 19.75 32.77
C ALA A 148 -2.92 19.94 33.43
N THR A 149 -2.92 20.30 34.73
CA THR A 149 -1.68 20.41 35.51
C THR A 149 -0.99 19.06 35.66
N ALA A 150 -1.73 18.00 35.97
CA ALA A 150 -1.17 16.65 36.06
C ALA A 150 -0.64 16.16 34.70
N TYR A 151 -1.33 16.47 33.60
CA TYR A 151 -0.92 16.10 32.24
C TYR A 151 0.39 16.77 31.80
N GLU A 152 0.56 18.05 32.09
CA GLU A 152 1.78 18.78 31.70
C GLU A 152 2.99 18.45 32.60
N PHE A 153 2.78 18.31 33.91
CA PHE A 153 3.88 18.21 34.87
C PHE A 153 4.21 16.79 35.34
N SER A 154 3.33 15.81 35.12
CA SER A 154 3.57 14.42 35.52
C SER A 154 3.72 13.52 34.29
N THR A 155 4.97 13.18 33.98
CA THR A 155 5.31 12.24 32.91
C THR A 155 4.53 10.92 33.04
N PRO A 156 4.46 10.24 34.22
CA PRO A 156 3.69 9.00 34.36
C PRO A 156 2.18 9.19 34.13
N PHE A 157 1.60 10.31 34.56
CA PHE A 157 0.18 10.59 34.33
C PHE A 157 -0.11 10.80 32.84
N ARG A 158 0.73 11.59 32.16
CA ARG A 158 0.64 11.81 30.72
C ARG A 158 0.73 10.49 29.94
N HIS A 159 1.70 9.64 30.29
CA HIS A 159 1.84 8.30 29.70
C HIS A 159 0.57 7.46 29.91
N GLY A 160 0.00 7.47 31.13
CA GLY A 160 -1.24 6.76 31.44
C GLY A 160 -2.43 7.24 30.61
N VAL A 161 -2.58 8.55 30.43
CA VAL A 161 -3.67 9.14 29.60
C VAL A 161 -3.52 8.73 28.14
N ILE A 162 -2.32 8.82 27.57
CA ILE A 162 -2.05 8.44 26.18
C ILE A 162 -2.28 6.94 25.99
N ALA A 163 -1.83 6.09 26.92
CA ALA A 163 -2.07 4.65 26.85
C ALA A 163 -3.57 4.32 26.83
N VAL A 164 -4.38 4.99 27.67
CA VAL A 164 -5.85 4.82 27.67
C VAL A 164 -6.46 5.28 26.36
N GLU A 165 -6.03 6.41 25.81
CA GLU A 165 -6.50 6.90 24.50
C GLU A 165 -6.21 5.87 23.40
N ARG A 166 -4.98 5.35 23.34
CA ARG A 166 -4.57 4.33 22.37
C ARG A 166 -5.45 3.08 22.47
N CYS A 167 -5.65 2.58 23.69
CA CYS A 167 -6.52 1.43 23.95
C CYS A 167 -7.97 1.69 23.50
N ALA A 168 -8.47 2.91 23.73
CA ALA A 168 -9.84 3.29 23.37
C ALA A 168 -10.04 3.36 21.84
N VAL A 169 -9.07 3.90 21.10
CA VAL A 169 -9.13 4.01 19.63
C VAL A 169 -9.25 2.62 19.00
N ILE A 170 -8.35 1.68 19.34
CA ILE A 170 -8.39 0.32 18.78
C ILE A 170 -9.59 -0.48 19.30
N GLY A 171 -9.91 -0.35 20.59
CA GLY A 171 -11.05 -1.03 21.20
C GLY A 171 -12.38 -0.61 20.58
N TRP A 172 -12.53 0.68 20.26
CA TRP A 172 -13.71 1.22 19.58
C TRP A 172 -13.83 0.71 18.14
N ALA A 173 -12.73 0.65 17.39
CA ALA A 173 -12.72 0.11 16.04
C ALA A 173 -13.15 -1.37 16.03
N VAL A 174 -12.58 -2.18 16.92
CA VAL A 174 -12.93 -3.61 17.08
C VAL A 174 -14.38 -3.78 17.52
N LEU A 175 -14.84 -3.01 18.52
CA LEU A 175 -16.22 -3.08 19.00
C LEU A 175 -17.23 -2.80 17.87
N ARG A 176 -16.98 -1.78 17.05
CA ARG A 176 -17.85 -1.45 15.91
C ARG A 176 -17.87 -2.56 14.86
N ALA A 177 -16.72 -3.17 14.58
CA ALA A 177 -16.65 -4.32 13.68
C ALA A 177 -17.47 -5.49 14.23
N VAL A 178 -17.33 -5.82 15.52
CA VAL A 178 -18.11 -6.88 16.19
C VAL A 178 -19.61 -6.61 16.09
N VAL A 179 -20.04 -5.36 16.33
CA VAL A 179 -21.46 -4.98 16.21
C VAL A 179 -21.96 -5.14 14.78
N ASP A 180 -21.20 -4.69 13.77
CA ASP A 180 -21.58 -4.84 12.37
C ASP A 180 -21.76 -6.32 11.98
N TYR A 181 -20.84 -7.21 12.37
CA TYR A 181 -21.01 -8.66 12.13
C TYR A 181 -22.17 -9.28 12.89
N LYS A 182 -22.45 -8.86 14.13
CA LYS A 182 -23.62 -9.35 14.88
C LYS A 182 -24.93 -8.89 14.24
N LEU A 183 -24.97 -7.69 13.66
CA LEU A 183 -26.13 -7.20 12.91
C LEU A 183 -26.30 -7.97 11.60
N LEU A 184 -25.19 -8.24 10.89
CA LEU A 184 -25.20 -9.07 9.68
C LEU A 184 -25.72 -10.48 9.96
N PHE A 185 -25.23 -11.15 11.00
CA PHE A 185 -25.66 -12.51 11.35
C PHE A 185 -27.10 -12.62 11.87
N ARG A 186 -27.74 -11.49 12.19
CA ARG A 186 -29.17 -11.43 12.53
C ARG A 186 -30.06 -11.24 11.29
N LYS A 187 -29.48 -10.88 10.14
CA LYS A 187 -30.22 -10.69 8.90
C LYS A 187 -30.53 -12.07 8.31
N GLU A 188 -31.78 -12.26 7.89
CA GLU A 188 -32.22 -13.46 7.19
C GLU A 188 -32.37 -13.14 5.70
N TRP A 189 -32.01 -14.09 4.83
CA TRP A 189 -32.13 -13.94 3.39
C TRP A 189 -32.96 -15.10 2.81
N PRO A 190 -33.81 -14.84 1.80
CA PRO A 190 -34.56 -15.89 1.13
C PRO A 190 -33.61 -16.82 0.34
N GLU A 191 -33.93 -18.12 0.28
CA GLU A 191 -33.22 -19.14 -0.51
C GLU A 191 -33.52 -19.02 -2.03
N THR A 192 -33.38 -17.82 -2.57
CA THR A 192 -33.50 -17.53 -4.00
C THR A 192 -32.15 -17.08 -4.55
N ALA A 193 -31.91 -17.22 -5.86
CA ALA A 193 -30.66 -16.77 -6.48
C ALA A 193 -30.35 -15.28 -6.20
N GLU A 194 -31.39 -14.45 -6.14
CA GLU A 194 -31.31 -13.03 -5.76
C GLU A 194 -30.98 -12.85 -4.26
N GLY A 195 -31.59 -13.66 -3.38
CA GLY A 195 -31.30 -13.65 -1.94
C GLY A 195 -29.87 -14.08 -1.62
N HIS A 196 -29.33 -15.07 -2.34
CA HIS A 196 -27.91 -15.47 -2.23
C HIS A 196 -26.97 -14.36 -2.72
N ALA A 197 -27.29 -13.67 -3.81
CA ALA A 197 -26.50 -12.54 -4.30
C ALA A 197 -26.52 -11.35 -3.31
N GLN A 198 -27.69 -11.04 -2.72
CA GLN A 198 -27.81 -9.99 -1.71
C GLN A 198 -27.04 -10.34 -0.43
N ARG A 199 -27.09 -11.62 0.00
CA ARG A 199 -26.29 -12.11 1.12
C ARG A 199 -24.80 -11.90 0.85
N HIS A 200 -24.32 -12.25 -0.34
CA HIS A 200 -22.92 -12.04 -0.70
C HIS A 200 -22.51 -10.55 -0.62
N GLN A 201 -23.33 -9.65 -1.17
CA GLN A 201 -23.08 -8.21 -1.11
C GLN A 201 -23.04 -7.69 0.32
N ASP A 202 -24.00 -8.07 1.17
CA ASP A 202 -24.03 -7.63 2.57
C ASP A 202 -22.79 -8.08 3.36
N TYR A 203 -22.28 -9.29 3.06
CA TYR A 203 -21.03 -9.79 3.64
C TYR A 203 -19.81 -9.00 3.14
N GLU A 204 -19.68 -8.77 1.83
CA GLU A 204 -18.58 -7.97 1.27
C GLU A 204 -18.58 -6.53 1.80
N ASP A 205 -19.74 -5.87 1.87
CA ASP A 205 -19.89 -4.51 2.40
C ASP A 205 -19.48 -4.45 3.88
N THR A 206 -19.90 -5.45 4.66
CA THR A 206 -19.51 -5.56 6.08
C THR A 206 -18.01 -5.79 6.22
N HIS A 207 -17.41 -6.63 5.38
CA HIS A 207 -15.96 -6.85 5.35
C HIS A 207 -15.21 -5.54 5.05
N TRP A 208 -15.57 -4.82 3.99
CA TRP A 208 -14.93 -3.54 3.63
C TRP A 208 -15.07 -2.49 4.74
N LYS A 209 -16.29 -2.33 5.27
CA LYS A 209 -16.59 -1.36 6.34
C LYS A 209 -15.79 -1.64 7.61
N ALA A 210 -15.70 -2.90 8.03
CA ALA A 210 -14.92 -3.30 9.20
C ALA A 210 -13.41 -3.14 8.95
N ALA A 211 -12.94 -3.55 7.77
CA ALA A 211 -11.53 -3.48 7.39
C ALA A 211 -11.01 -2.04 7.32
N HIS A 212 -11.74 -1.12 6.71
CA HIS A 212 -11.36 0.29 6.65
C HIS A 212 -11.29 0.95 8.03
N ARG A 213 -12.25 0.66 8.91
CA ARG A 213 -12.23 1.20 10.28
C ARG A 213 -11.05 0.70 11.08
N LEU A 214 -10.73 -0.59 10.95
CA LEU A 214 -9.54 -1.14 11.60
C LEU A 214 -8.29 -0.50 11.01
N MET A 215 -8.17 -0.42 9.68
CA MET A 215 -7.01 0.19 9.02
C MET A 215 -6.76 1.62 9.49
N GLU A 216 -7.81 2.46 9.56
CA GLU A 216 -7.66 3.85 10.01
C GLU A 216 -7.17 3.93 11.46
N ALA A 217 -7.71 3.08 12.34
CA ALA A 217 -7.26 2.98 13.72
C ALA A 217 -5.80 2.53 13.81
N LEU A 218 -5.40 1.52 13.04
CA LEU A 218 -4.01 1.03 12.99
C LEU A 218 -3.06 2.12 12.49
N ARG A 219 -3.48 2.87 11.46
CA ARG A 219 -2.72 3.99 10.88
C ARG A 219 -2.51 5.12 11.88
N GLN A 220 -3.58 5.51 12.58
CA GLN A 220 -3.54 6.56 13.59
C GLN A 220 -2.60 6.20 14.76
N LEU A 221 -2.61 4.94 15.18
CA LEU A 221 -1.83 4.50 16.33
C LEU A 221 -0.35 4.28 16.02
N GLY A 222 0.00 4.00 14.76
CA GLY A 222 1.39 3.84 14.33
C GLY A 222 2.09 2.61 14.92
N GLY A 223 3.40 2.49 14.65
CA GLY A 223 4.28 1.48 15.25
C GLY A 223 3.79 0.05 15.07
N ILE A 224 3.55 -0.64 16.18
CA ILE A 224 3.14 -2.07 16.20
C ILE A 224 1.84 -2.30 15.43
N TYR A 225 0.91 -1.35 15.50
CA TYR A 225 -0.37 -1.48 14.82
C TYR A 225 -0.24 -1.43 13.28
N ILE A 226 0.71 -0.63 12.76
CA ILE A 226 1.09 -0.68 11.34
C ILE A 226 1.59 -2.07 10.99
N LYS A 227 2.48 -2.62 11.83
CA LYS A 227 3.03 -3.97 11.64
C LYS A 227 1.94 -5.05 11.65
N LEU A 228 0.97 -4.96 12.57
CA LEU A 228 -0.19 -5.86 12.58
C LEU A 228 -0.96 -5.80 11.25
N GLY A 229 -1.18 -4.59 10.71
CA GLY A 229 -1.77 -4.40 9.39
C GLY A 229 -0.94 -4.97 8.24
N GLN A 230 0.39 -4.85 8.31
CA GLN A 230 1.33 -5.46 7.36
C GLN A 230 1.22 -7.00 7.38
N HIS A 231 1.11 -7.61 8.56
CA HIS A 231 0.84 -9.05 8.64
C HIS A 231 -0.51 -9.40 8.00
N LEU A 232 -1.60 -8.72 8.40
CA LEU A 232 -2.95 -8.99 7.88
C LEU A 232 -3.06 -8.85 6.36
N SER A 233 -2.42 -7.84 5.77
CA SER A 233 -2.43 -7.63 4.31
C SER A 233 -1.75 -8.75 3.50
N THR A 234 -0.92 -9.59 4.13
CA THR A 234 -0.24 -10.71 3.48
C THR A 234 -0.94 -12.06 3.64
N VAL A 235 -1.94 -12.17 4.52
CA VAL A 235 -2.64 -13.44 4.77
C VAL A 235 -3.71 -13.67 3.69
N GLN A 236 -3.50 -14.63 2.78
CA GLN A 236 -4.47 -14.92 1.70
C GLN A 236 -5.74 -15.65 2.16
N LEU A 237 -5.72 -16.22 3.37
CA LEU A 237 -6.82 -17.02 3.91
C LEU A 237 -7.93 -16.16 4.52
N ILE A 238 -7.76 -14.83 4.54
CA ILE A 238 -8.76 -13.88 5.02
C ILE A 238 -9.56 -13.31 3.83
N PRO A 239 -10.79 -12.82 4.03
CA PRO A 239 -11.57 -12.21 2.96
C PRO A 239 -10.80 -11.07 2.28
N ALA A 240 -10.83 -11.02 0.94
CA ALA A 240 -10.08 -10.04 0.15
C ALA A 240 -10.22 -8.58 0.64
N PRO A 241 -11.41 -8.08 1.05
CA PRO A 241 -11.54 -6.72 1.57
C PRO A 241 -10.62 -6.40 2.76
N TRP A 242 -10.36 -7.38 3.64
CA TRP A 242 -9.44 -7.20 4.77
C TRP A 242 -7.99 -7.09 4.31
N ALA A 243 -7.56 -7.97 3.42
CA ALA A 243 -6.19 -7.95 2.92
C ALA A 243 -5.92 -6.67 2.11
N GLU A 244 -6.87 -6.26 1.27
CA GLU A 244 -6.75 -5.10 0.39
C GLU A 244 -6.80 -3.77 1.14
N ALA A 245 -7.73 -3.62 2.09
CA ALA A 245 -7.82 -2.41 2.90
C ALA A 245 -6.54 -2.16 3.70
N MET A 246 -5.81 -3.21 4.09
CA MET A 246 -4.57 -3.12 4.86
C MET A 246 -3.31 -2.89 4.03
N ARG A 247 -3.37 -3.05 2.69
CA ARG A 247 -2.22 -2.83 1.80
C ARG A 247 -1.53 -1.45 1.98
N PRO A 248 -2.25 -0.32 2.15
CA PRO A 248 -1.62 0.97 2.36
C PRO A 248 -0.70 1.05 3.60
N LEU A 249 -0.86 0.14 4.57
CA LEU A 249 0.00 0.06 5.75
C LEU A 249 1.38 -0.58 5.44
N GLN A 250 1.56 -1.14 4.25
CA GLN A 250 2.86 -1.63 3.77
C GLN A 250 3.74 -0.52 3.17
N ASP A 251 3.17 0.66 2.87
CA ASP A 251 3.90 1.78 2.27
C ASP A 251 4.65 2.63 3.30
N GLN A 252 5.44 3.61 2.82
CA GLN A 252 6.33 4.43 3.66
C GLN A 252 5.56 5.15 4.78
N CYS A 253 6.04 4.99 6.01
CA CYS A 253 5.49 5.64 7.18
C CYS A 253 5.93 7.12 7.26
N PHE A 254 5.30 7.90 8.16
CA PHE A 254 5.72 9.28 8.40
C PHE A 254 7.09 9.31 9.12
N PRO A 255 8.02 10.18 8.68
CA PRO A 255 9.34 10.27 9.31
C PRO A 255 9.25 10.94 10.68
N THR A 256 10.01 10.42 11.65
CA THR A 256 10.32 11.07 12.91
C THR A 256 11.22 12.29 12.67
N PRO A 257 10.94 13.43 13.32
CA PRO A 257 11.79 14.61 13.31
C PRO A 257 13.24 14.31 13.73
N LEU A 258 14.20 14.97 13.07
CA LEU A 258 15.63 14.71 13.29
C LEU A 258 16.09 15.01 14.72
N ASP A 259 15.50 16.00 15.39
CA ASP A 259 15.82 16.38 16.77
C ASP A 259 15.50 15.26 17.76
N GLU A 260 14.37 14.57 17.59
CA GLU A 260 14.02 13.41 18.40
C GLU A 260 14.97 12.23 18.13
N LEU A 261 15.36 12.01 16.88
CA LEU A 261 16.34 10.98 16.52
C LEU A 261 17.73 11.28 17.06
N GLN A 262 18.15 12.54 17.05
CA GLN A 262 19.42 12.97 17.64
C GLN A 262 19.43 12.72 19.15
N ALA A 263 18.31 13.00 19.83
CA ALA A 263 18.16 12.70 21.25
C ALA A 263 18.21 11.19 21.52
N LEU A 264 17.51 10.37 20.72
CA LEU A 264 17.57 8.91 20.80
C LEU A 264 18.99 8.38 20.55
N PHE A 265 19.65 8.88 19.51
CA PHE A 265 20.99 8.46 19.15
C PHE A 265 22.00 8.80 20.25
N LEU A 266 21.91 10.00 20.83
CA LEU A 266 22.75 10.42 21.97
C LEU A 266 22.48 9.53 23.20
N ALA A 267 21.22 9.23 23.50
CA ALA A 267 20.86 8.37 24.63
C ALA A 267 21.35 6.92 24.44
N GLU A 268 21.34 6.41 23.21
CA GLU A 268 21.74 5.04 22.89
C GLU A 268 23.26 4.86 22.78
N THR A 269 23.95 5.82 22.18
CA THR A 269 25.38 5.72 21.88
C THR A 269 26.27 6.43 22.90
N GLY A 270 25.70 7.32 23.72
CA GLY A 270 26.44 8.16 24.67
C GLY A 270 27.17 9.34 24.03
N ALA A 271 27.11 9.51 22.71
CA ALA A 271 27.77 10.59 21.98
C ALA A 271 26.86 11.13 20.86
N PRO A 272 27.00 12.41 20.45
CA PRO A 272 26.17 12.98 19.41
C PRO A 272 26.48 12.36 18.04
N MET A 273 25.53 12.40 17.10
CA MET A 273 25.74 11.95 15.71
C MET A 273 26.95 12.62 15.05
N THR A 274 27.22 13.89 15.40
CA THR A 274 28.39 14.65 14.95
C THR A 274 29.71 14.12 15.50
N TYR A 275 29.74 13.12 16.36
CA TYR A 275 30.96 12.39 16.72
C TYR A 275 31.28 11.32 15.68
N PHE A 276 30.28 10.53 15.29
CA PHE A 276 30.41 9.36 14.40
C PHE A 276 30.43 9.73 12.91
N PHE A 277 29.71 10.78 12.53
CA PHE A 277 29.50 11.12 11.12
C PHE A 277 30.12 12.47 10.76
N SER A 278 30.75 12.53 9.59
CA SER A 278 31.23 13.77 8.97
C SER A 278 30.09 14.52 8.27
N SER A 279 29.13 13.78 7.72
CA SER A 279 27.86 14.31 7.20
C SER A 279 26.71 13.33 7.49
N PHE A 280 25.51 13.88 7.69
CA PHE A 280 24.29 13.11 7.94
C PHE A 280 23.15 13.80 7.20
N ASP A 281 22.43 13.05 6.38
CA ASP A 281 21.29 13.55 5.60
C ASP A 281 20.06 13.66 6.52
N PRO A 282 19.50 14.87 6.74
CA PRO A 282 18.33 15.04 7.58
C PRO A 282 17.09 14.35 7.02
N ASP A 283 17.03 14.14 5.70
CA ASP A 283 15.92 13.48 5.04
C ASP A 283 16.16 11.95 5.02
N PRO A 284 15.23 11.13 5.53
CA PRO A 284 15.40 9.68 5.50
C PRO A 284 15.29 9.15 4.07
N ILE A 285 16.13 8.16 3.74
CA ILE A 285 16.07 7.43 2.47
C ILE A 285 14.96 6.37 2.46
N GLY A 286 14.47 5.98 3.64
CA GLY A 286 13.35 5.06 3.81
C GLY A 286 12.78 5.12 5.21
N VAL A 287 11.46 5.03 5.32
CA VAL A 287 10.73 5.01 6.60
C VAL A 287 9.87 3.75 6.62
N ALA A 288 10.17 2.87 7.57
CA ALA A 288 9.46 1.61 7.80
C ALA A 288 8.57 1.73 9.05
N SER A 289 7.91 0.64 9.43
CA SER A 289 6.97 0.63 10.57
C SER A 289 7.63 0.82 11.93
N LEU A 290 8.87 0.32 12.11
CA LEU A 290 9.59 0.38 13.39
C LEU A 290 10.71 1.43 13.41
N ALA A 291 11.21 1.82 12.24
CA ALA A 291 12.45 2.56 12.11
C ALA A 291 12.52 3.34 10.80
N GLN A 292 13.41 4.32 10.75
CA GLN A 292 13.78 5.00 9.51
C GLN A 292 15.29 4.95 9.27
N VAL A 293 15.66 5.04 8.01
CA VAL A 293 17.03 4.91 7.54
C VAL A 293 17.48 6.24 6.96
N HIS A 294 18.66 6.70 7.36
CA HIS A 294 19.30 7.91 6.84
C HIS A 294 20.60 7.58 6.14
N LYS A 295 20.97 8.42 5.17
CA LYS A 295 22.29 8.36 4.55
C LYS A 295 23.27 9.19 5.36
N ALA A 296 24.46 8.66 5.62
CA ALA A 296 25.52 9.39 6.30
C ALA A 296 26.90 9.05 5.72
N VAL A 297 27.91 9.84 6.09
CA VAL A 297 29.32 9.54 5.83
C VAL A 297 30.03 9.36 7.15
N GLU A 298 30.57 8.16 7.38
CA GLU A 298 31.32 7.83 8.58
C GLU A 298 32.58 8.71 8.68
N ARG A 299 32.86 9.25 9.87
CA ARG A 299 33.97 10.17 10.07
C ARG A 299 35.33 9.48 10.00
N GLU A 300 35.46 8.29 10.59
CA GLU A 300 36.76 7.59 10.69
C GLU A 300 37.22 7.04 9.34
N SER A 301 36.31 6.38 8.60
CA SER A 301 36.65 5.71 7.33
C SER A 301 36.35 6.55 6.08
N GLY A 302 35.49 7.57 6.19
CA GLY A 302 34.97 8.31 5.03
C GLY A 302 33.98 7.49 4.16
N ARG A 303 33.57 6.29 4.58
CA ARG A 303 32.62 5.45 3.84
C ARG A 303 31.20 6.01 3.92
N MET A 304 30.43 5.84 2.84
CA MET A 304 28.99 6.08 2.87
C MET A 304 28.28 4.95 3.62
N VAL A 305 27.38 5.31 4.53
CA VAL A 305 26.68 4.38 5.42
C VAL A 305 25.19 4.68 5.45
N ALA A 306 24.41 3.63 5.68
CA ALA A 306 23.01 3.70 6.01
C ALA A 306 22.86 3.59 7.54
N VAL A 307 22.20 4.57 8.16
CA VAL A 307 21.97 4.64 9.61
C VAL A 307 20.50 4.38 9.86
N LYS A 308 20.18 3.17 10.36
CA LYS A 308 18.83 2.76 10.77
C LYS A 308 18.61 3.19 12.22
N CYS A 309 17.63 4.05 12.46
CA CYS A 309 17.24 4.54 13.78
C CYS A 309 15.79 4.15 14.07
N MET A 310 15.54 3.57 15.24
CA MET A 310 14.19 3.24 15.68
C MET A 310 13.37 4.49 16.01
N HIS A 311 12.06 4.43 15.81
CA HIS A 311 11.16 5.51 16.24
C HIS A 311 11.16 5.63 17.79
N PRO A 312 11.43 6.81 18.37
CA PRO A 312 11.60 6.98 19.82
C PRO A 312 10.40 6.54 20.67
N HIS A 313 9.18 6.77 20.20
CA HIS A 313 7.94 6.49 20.94
C HIS A 313 7.48 5.03 20.85
N LEU A 314 8.18 4.19 20.10
CA LEU A 314 7.71 2.85 19.81
C LEU A 314 7.77 1.94 21.04
N GLU A 315 8.88 1.98 21.78
CA GLU A 315 9.06 1.16 22.99
C GLU A 315 8.17 1.62 24.15
N GLU A 316 7.84 2.92 24.21
CA GLU A 316 7.06 3.55 25.29
C GLU A 316 5.69 2.87 25.48
N PHE A 317 5.00 2.56 24.38
CA PHE A 317 3.66 1.96 24.40
C PHE A 317 3.63 0.50 23.92
N ALA A 318 4.78 -0.07 23.54
CA ALA A 318 4.81 -1.36 22.90
C ALA A 318 4.15 -2.48 23.71
N ALA A 319 4.48 -2.55 25.00
CA ALA A 319 3.96 -3.57 25.90
C ALA A 319 2.44 -3.45 26.11
N ILE A 320 1.92 -2.24 26.30
CA ILE A 320 0.49 -2.02 26.53
C ILE A 320 -0.33 -2.23 25.25
N ASP A 321 0.20 -1.81 24.11
CA ASP A 321 -0.43 -2.01 22.80
C ASP A 321 -0.53 -3.50 22.46
N MET A 322 0.52 -4.28 22.78
CA MET A 322 0.49 -5.73 22.63
C MET A 322 -0.52 -6.41 23.56
N GLN A 323 -0.51 -6.06 24.85
CA GLN A 323 -1.49 -6.58 25.81
C GLN A 323 -2.94 -6.28 25.36
N THR A 324 -3.16 -5.06 24.86
CA THR A 324 -4.47 -4.64 24.33
C THR A 324 -4.87 -5.46 23.10
N THR A 325 -3.93 -5.68 22.17
CA THR A 325 -4.17 -6.49 20.97
C THR A 325 -4.53 -7.94 21.34
N THR A 326 -3.76 -8.56 22.23
CA THR A 326 -4.03 -9.93 22.72
C THR A 326 -5.37 -10.01 23.44
N PHE A 327 -5.69 -9.04 24.30
CA PHE A 327 -6.99 -8.97 24.97
C PHE A 327 -8.15 -8.87 23.97
N LEU A 328 -8.05 -8.00 22.96
CA LEU A 328 -9.09 -7.81 21.96
C LEU A 328 -9.28 -9.05 21.08
N LEU A 329 -8.19 -9.72 20.67
CA LEU A 329 -8.26 -10.98 19.91
C LEU A 329 -8.97 -12.07 20.73
N HIS A 330 -8.66 -12.20 22.02
CA HIS A 330 -9.36 -13.14 22.91
C HIS A 330 -10.84 -12.77 23.12
N ALA A 331 -11.16 -11.48 23.24
CA ALA A 331 -12.54 -11.01 23.36
C ALA A 331 -13.34 -11.34 22.10
N VAL A 332 -12.78 -11.08 20.91
CA VAL A 332 -13.41 -11.43 19.62
C VAL A 332 -13.60 -12.94 19.49
N LYS A 333 -12.61 -13.76 19.84
CA LYS A 333 -12.70 -15.23 19.84
C LYS A 333 -13.81 -15.73 20.78
N ARG A 334 -14.00 -15.10 21.94
CA ARG A 334 -15.09 -15.44 22.86
C ARG A 334 -16.48 -15.11 22.28
N ILE A 335 -16.57 -14.07 21.45
CA ILE A 335 -17.82 -13.63 20.82
C ILE A 335 -18.14 -14.42 19.53
N PHE A 336 -17.08 -14.81 18.80
CA PHE A 336 -17.11 -15.58 17.56
C PHE A 336 -16.16 -16.80 17.69
N PRO A 337 -16.63 -17.93 18.24
CA PRO A 337 -15.78 -19.10 18.51
C PRO A 337 -15.12 -19.73 17.27
N THR A 338 -15.65 -19.46 16.07
CA THR A 338 -15.10 -19.91 14.80
C THR A 338 -13.97 -19.03 14.26
N PHE A 339 -13.76 -17.83 14.84
CA PHE A 339 -12.72 -16.90 14.44
C PHE A 339 -11.39 -17.20 15.14
N GLU A 340 -10.34 -17.49 14.37
CA GLU A 340 -9.03 -17.89 14.90
C GLU A 340 -7.90 -17.00 14.38
N PHE A 341 -7.59 -15.93 15.11
CA PHE A 341 -6.44 -15.04 14.87
C PHE A 341 -5.57 -14.83 16.11
N THR A 342 -5.81 -15.60 17.18
CA THR A 342 -4.99 -15.51 18.40
C THR A 342 -3.53 -15.86 18.12
N TRP A 343 -3.29 -16.77 17.16
CA TRP A 343 -1.93 -17.10 16.71
C TRP A 343 -1.14 -15.89 16.22
N LEU A 344 -1.78 -14.90 15.58
CA LEU A 344 -1.13 -13.70 15.08
C LEU A 344 -0.67 -12.80 16.23
N GLY A 345 -1.51 -12.65 17.26
CA GLY A 345 -1.15 -11.92 18.48
C GLY A 345 0.02 -12.58 19.22
N GLU A 346 -0.05 -13.91 19.39
CA GLU A 346 1.01 -14.70 20.02
C GLU A 346 2.33 -14.64 19.24
N GLU A 347 2.26 -14.62 17.91
CA GLU A 347 3.44 -14.51 17.05
C GLU A 347 4.08 -13.13 17.13
N MET A 348 3.27 -12.07 17.11
CA MET A 348 3.77 -10.71 17.31
C MET A 348 4.37 -10.53 18.70
N GLU A 349 3.76 -11.08 19.75
CA GLU A 349 4.30 -11.02 21.12
C GLU A 349 5.70 -11.65 21.23
N GLN A 350 5.97 -12.72 20.47
CA GLN A 350 7.26 -13.39 20.44
C GLN A 350 8.30 -12.66 19.57
N ASN A 351 7.89 -12.18 18.38
CA ASN A 351 8.83 -11.64 17.39
C ASN A 351 9.10 -10.14 17.57
N LEU A 352 8.11 -9.37 18.01
CA LEU A 352 8.24 -7.91 18.12
C LEU A 352 9.39 -7.49 19.06
N PRO A 353 9.61 -8.09 20.25
CA PRO A 353 10.76 -7.75 21.09
C PRO A 353 12.11 -7.99 20.39
N LEU A 354 12.19 -9.02 19.55
CA LEU A 354 13.39 -9.35 18.77
C LEU A 354 13.62 -8.34 17.64
N GLU A 355 12.53 -7.85 17.02
CA GLU A 355 12.60 -6.81 16.00
C GLU A 355 12.87 -5.41 16.56
N MET A 356 12.57 -5.19 17.85
CA MET A 356 12.96 -3.99 18.60
C MET A 356 14.40 -4.06 19.14
N ASP A 357 15.24 -4.94 18.60
CA ASP A 357 16.66 -5.02 18.91
C ASP A 357 17.50 -5.21 17.65
N PHE A 358 18.10 -4.14 17.13
CA PHE A 358 18.91 -4.25 15.91
C PHE A 358 20.18 -5.11 16.08
N ARG A 359 20.58 -5.46 17.30
CA ARG A 359 21.66 -6.43 17.51
C ARG A 359 21.22 -7.83 17.05
N HIS A 360 19.94 -8.16 17.22
CA HIS A 360 19.36 -9.40 16.73
C HIS A 360 19.29 -9.39 15.19
N GLU A 361 18.84 -8.29 14.58
CA GLU A 361 18.85 -8.11 13.12
C GLU A 361 20.27 -8.26 12.54
N ALA A 362 21.27 -7.62 13.14
CA ALA A 362 22.67 -7.74 12.75
C ALA A 362 23.20 -9.18 12.86
N ALA A 363 22.81 -9.90 13.93
CA ALA A 363 23.18 -11.31 14.11
C ALA A 363 22.53 -12.22 13.05
N ASN A 364 21.28 -11.95 12.67
CA ASN A 364 20.57 -12.67 11.59
C ASN A 364 21.25 -12.44 10.24
N ALA A 365 21.60 -11.19 9.92
CA ALA A 365 22.35 -10.86 8.71
C ALA A 365 23.69 -11.62 8.66
N ALA A 366 24.45 -11.60 9.77
CA ALA A 366 25.72 -12.32 9.86
C ALA A 366 25.56 -13.84 9.73
N ARG A 367 24.48 -14.43 10.27
CA ARG A 367 24.15 -15.84 10.09
C ARG A 367 23.81 -16.15 8.64
N CYS A 368 22.99 -15.33 8.00
CA CYS A 368 22.64 -15.48 6.59
C CYS A 368 23.90 -15.45 5.69
N VAL A 369 24.87 -14.57 5.97
CA VAL A 369 26.16 -14.57 5.24
C VAL A 369 26.89 -15.91 5.37
N ARG A 370 26.95 -16.49 6.58
CA ARG A 370 27.60 -17.79 6.83
C ARG A 370 26.90 -18.94 6.09
N ASP A 371 25.58 -18.92 6.06
CA ASP A 371 24.74 -19.97 5.44
C ASP A 371 24.88 -20.03 3.90
N PHE A 372 25.43 -18.97 3.30
CA PHE A 372 25.72 -18.87 1.86
C PHE A 372 27.23 -18.87 1.56
N ALA A 373 28.09 -19.13 2.55
CA ALA A 373 29.55 -19.07 2.40
C ALA A 373 30.15 -20.26 1.62
N ASP A 374 29.50 -21.41 1.64
CA ASP A 374 29.86 -22.63 0.89
C ASP A 374 29.71 -22.47 -0.64
N LEU A 375 28.85 -21.55 -1.08
CA LEU A 375 28.65 -21.29 -2.51
C LEU A 375 29.84 -20.52 -3.09
N LYS A 376 30.48 -21.00 -4.15
CA LYS A 376 31.53 -20.20 -4.82
C LYS A 376 30.96 -18.99 -5.56
N GLN A 377 29.77 -19.15 -6.13
CA GLN A 377 29.06 -18.13 -6.88
C GLN A 377 27.66 -17.94 -6.28
N THR A 378 27.26 -16.69 -6.09
CA THR A 378 25.91 -16.33 -5.63
C THR A 378 25.61 -14.90 -6.06
N THR A 379 24.36 -14.65 -6.45
CA THR A 379 23.84 -13.31 -6.73
C THR A 379 23.52 -12.53 -5.45
N LEU A 380 23.41 -13.22 -4.31
CA LEU A 380 22.99 -12.62 -3.06
C LEU A 380 24.09 -11.76 -2.43
N VAL A 381 23.70 -10.54 -2.04
CA VAL A 381 24.52 -9.59 -1.29
C VAL A 381 23.73 -9.06 -0.11
N LEU A 382 24.40 -8.93 1.04
CA LEU A 382 23.86 -8.29 2.24
C LEU A 382 24.76 -7.09 2.57
N PRO A 383 24.20 -5.93 2.97
CA PRO A 383 24.99 -4.82 3.48
C PRO A 383 25.89 -5.25 4.65
N GLU A 384 27.15 -4.84 4.63
CA GLU A 384 28.04 -5.04 5.77
C GLU A 384 27.55 -4.24 6.98
N VAL A 385 27.23 -4.91 8.09
CA VAL A 385 26.88 -4.23 9.36
C VAL A 385 28.17 -3.83 10.06
N MET A 386 28.38 -2.52 10.22
CA MET A 386 29.57 -1.97 10.86
C MET A 386 29.48 -2.12 12.38
N TRP A 387 28.33 -1.71 12.94
CA TRP A 387 27.99 -1.92 14.33
C TRP A 387 26.48 -1.77 14.54
N ALA A 388 25.97 -2.41 15.59
CA ALA A 388 24.58 -2.29 16.01
C ALA A 388 24.49 -2.13 17.54
N LYS A 389 23.62 -1.22 17.96
CA LYS A 389 23.08 -1.09 19.32
C LYS A 389 21.61 -1.53 19.29
N LYS A 390 20.89 -1.43 20.41
CA LYS A 390 19.50 -1.90 20.47
C LYS A 390 18.62 -1.08 19.52
N ARG A 391 18.78 0.26 19.51
CA ARG A 391 17.91 1.20 18.78
C ARG A 391 18.56 1.90 17.57
N VAL A 392 19.85 1.64 17.32
CA VAL A 392 20.61 2.24 16.22
C VAL A 392 21.49 1.19 15.56
N MET A 393 21.45 1.11 14.23
CA MET A 393 22.32 0.24 13.43
C MET A 393 22.96 1.03 12.28
N VAL A 394 24.27 0.83 12.09
CA VAL A 394 25.03 1.43 10.99
C VAL A 394 25.53 0.32 10.08
N MET A 395 25.19 0.42 8.80
CA MET A 395 25.52 -0.57 7.78
C MET A 395 25.99 0.09 6.48
N GLU A 396 26.59 -0.70 5.60
CA GLU A 396 27.00 -0.26 4.27
C GLU A 396 25.82 0.36 3.50
N PHE A 397 26.05 1.54 2.92
CA PHE A 397 25.08 2.12 1.99
C PHE A 397 25.21 1.48 0.61
N ILE A 398 24.20 0.70 0.21
CA ILE A 398 24.13 0.10 -1.12
C ILE A 398 23.14 0.86 -2.00
N GLN A 399 23.60 1.27 -3.19
CA GLN A 399 22.76 1.90 -4.21
C GLN A 399 22.28 0.86 -5.22
N GLY A 400 20.97 0.84 -5.48
CA GLY A 400 20.32 -0.06 -6.44
C GLY A 400 18.92 0.43 -6.82
N GLY A 401 18.30 -0.22 -7.79
CA GLY A 401 16.89 -0.05 -8.12
C GLY A 401 16.02 -1.04 -7.34
N ARG A 402 14.77 -0.70 -7.07
CA ARG A 402 13.82 -1.66 -6.50
C ARG A 402 13.54 -2.79 -7.49
N VAL A 403 13.15 -3.95 -6.98
CA VAL A 403 12.84 -5.12 -7.82
C VAL A 403 11.70 -4.88 -8.82
N ASP A 404 10.77 -3.96 -8.51
CA ASP A 404 9.64 -3.56 -9.35
C ASP A 404 9.96 -2.43 -10.35
N ASP A 405 11.19 -1.88 -10.33
CA ASP A 405 11.63 -0.84 -11.26
C ASP A 405 12.13 -1.43 -12.59
N LEU A 406 11.18 -1.76 -13.47
CA LEU A 406 11.46 -2.32 -14.79
C LEU A 406 12.30 -1.38 -15.68
N ALA A 407 12.17 -0.06 -15.50
CA ALA A 407 12.94 0.93 -16.25
C ALA A 407 14.41 0.90 -15.84
N TYR A 408 14.70 0.77 -14.54
CA TYR A 408 16.05 0.59 -14.02
C TYR A 408 16.70 -0.70 -14.54
N LEU A 409 15.96 -1.82 -14.52
CA LEU A 409 16.47 -3.10 -15.03
C LEU A 409 16.77 -3.03 -16.53
N ALA A 410 15.88 -2.42 -17.33
CA ALA A 410 16.08 -2.23 -18.76
C ALA A 410 17.30 -1.33 -19.06
N LYS A 411 17.45 -0.21 -18.33
CA LYS A 411 18.58 0.71 -18.46
C LYS A 411 19.93 0.02 -18.22
N HIS A 412 19.99 -0.91 -17.27
CA HIS A 412 21.20 -1.65 -16.93
C HIS A 412 21.33 -2.99 -17.66
N LYS A 413 20.42 -3.31 -18.60
CA LYS A 413 20.38 -4.57 -19.35
C LYS A 413 20.35 -5.81 -18.44
N ILE A 414 19.59 -5.73 -17.35
CA ILE A 414 19.40 -6.82 -16.40
C ILE A 414 18.17 -7.63 -16.82
N ASP A 415 18.33 -8.95 -16.92
CA ASP A 415 17.21 -9.84 -17.28
C ASP A 415 16.33 -10.11 -16.06
N ARG A 416 15.11 -9.56 -16.08
CA ARG A 416 14.08 -9.76 -15.05
C ARG A 416 13.74 -11.23 -14.79
N ASN A 417 13.88 -12.10 -15.79
CA ASN A 417 13.62 -13.53 -15.63
C ASN A 417 14.72 -14.24 -14.85
N LEU A 418 15.97 -13.77 -15.00
CA LEU A 418 17.07 -14.24 -14.17
C LEU A 418 16.89 -13.71 -12.75
N VAL A 419 16.53 -12.44 -12.56
CA VAL A 419 16.24 -11.88 -11.23
C VAL A 419 15.19 -12.70 -10.48
N SER A 420 14.03 -13.00 -11.10
CA SER A 420 12.98 -13.84 -10.49
C SER A 420 13.50 -15.23 -10.12
N ARG A 421 14.26 -15.87 -11.02
CA ARG A 421 14.86 -17.18 -10.74
C ARG A 421 15.79 -17.13 -9.53
N GLU A 422 16.68 -16.16 -9.48
CA GLU A 422 17.68 -16.04 -8.41
C GLU A 422 17.01 -15.79 -7.05
N ILE A 423 15.96 -14.96 -7.00
CA ILE A 423 15.16 -14.76 -5.78
C ILE A 423 14.52 -16.08 -5.33
N ALA A 424 13.95 -16.86 -6.26
CA ALA A 424 13.38 -18.16 -5.95
C ALA A 424 14.45 -19.16 -5.46
N GLU A 425 15.65 -19.16 -6.05
CA GLU A 425 16.77 -20.02 -5.61
C GLU A 425 17.28 -19.65 -4.22
N ILE A 426 17.47 -18.34 -3.95
CA ILE A 426 17.87 -17.83 -2.64
C ILE A 426 16.86 -18.26 -1.58
N THR A 427 15.57 -18.09 -1.86
CA THR A 427 14.51 -18.44 -0.92
C THR A 427 14.38 -19.95 -0.72
N ALA A 428 14.44 -20.73 -1.81
CA ALA A 428 14.39 -22.19 -1.73
C ALA A 428 15.57 -22.75 -0.93
N ARG A 429 16.76 -22.16 -1.06
CA ARG A 429 17.93 -22.53 -0.25
C ARG A 429 17.70 -22.25 1.23
N MET A 430 17.22 -21.06 1.58
CA MET A 430 16.90 -20.67 2.96
C MET A 430 15.91 -21.65 3.62
N ILE A 431 14.87 -22.03 2.90
CA ILE A 431 13.82 -22.92 3.42
C ILE A 431 14.28 -24.38 3.47
N HIS A 432 14.80 -24.92 2.37
CA HIS A 432 15.00 -26.37 2.19
C HIS A 432 16.40 -26.86 2.56
N ILE A 433 17.42 -26.00 2.50
CA ILE A 433 18.81 -26.41 2.76
C ILE A 433 19.25 -25.98 4.15
N THR A 434 19.21 -24.68 4.43
CA THR A 434 19.73 -24.14 5.70
C THR A 434 18.69 -24.26 6.81
N GLY A 435 17.40 -24.23 6.45
CA GLY A 435 16.29 -24.17 7.40
C GLY A 435 16.19 -22.83 8.13
N PHE A 436 17.07 -21.87 7.86
CA PHE A 436 17.03 -20.54 8.42
C PHE A 436 16.53 -19.58 7.34
N PHE A 437 15.27 -19.18 7.45
CA PHE A 437 14.59 -18.45 6.38
C PHE A 437 14.05 -17.10 6.81
N HIS A 438 14.13 -16.15 5.89
CA HIS A 438 13.60 -14.81 6.04
C HIS A 438 12.10 -14.80 5.74
N ALA A 439 11.28 -14.43 6.72
CA ALA A 439 9.82 -14.48 6.60
C ALA A 439 9.16 -13.16 6.11
N ASP A 440 9.95 -12.20 5.64
CA ASP A 440 9.45 -10.90 5.19
C ASP A 440 10.15 -10.40 3.91
N LEU A 441 10.30 -11.31 2.95
CA LEU A 441 10.98 -11.05 1.68
C LEU A 441 10.05 -10.36 0.65
N HIS A 442 9.57 -9.16 0.95
CA HIS A 442 8.75 -8.38 0.00
C HIS A 442 9.61 -7.42 -0.83
N GLY A 443 9.05 -6.85 -1.90
CA GLY A 443 9.80 -6.00 -2.84
C GLY A 443 10.40 -4.72 -2.25
N GLY A 444 9.98 -4.33 -1.05
CA GLY A 444 10.58 -3.21 -0.31
C GLY A 444 11.93 -3.55 0.34
N ASN A 445 12.19 -4.82 0.63
CA ASN A 445 13.42 -5.30 1.28
C ASN A 445 14.45 -5.82 0.28
N LEU A 446 14.19 -5.65 -1.03
CA LEU A 446 15.01 -6.12 -2.13
C LEU A 446 15.46 -4.98 -3.03
N LEU A 447 16.77 -4.87 -3.25
CA LEU A 447 17.36 -4.02 -4.28
C LEU A 447 18.11 -4.85 -5.33
N ILE A 448 18.06 -4.40 -6.57
CA ILE A 448 18.85 -4.94 -7.66
C ILE A 448 19.89 -3.89 -8.07
N ARG A 449 21.15 -4.29 -8.16
CA ARG A 449 22.23 -3.43 -8.65
C ARG A 449 23.11 -4.14 -9.69
N PRO A 450 23.79 -3.43 -10.59
CA PRO A 450 24.80 -4.02 -11.46
C PRO A 450 25.90 -4.73 -10.66
N ALA A 451 26.36 -5.87 -11.15
CA ALA A 451 27.43 -6.62 -10.49
C ALA A 451 28.74 -5.83 -10.49
N LEU A 452 29.41 -5.80 -9.33
CA LEU A 452 30.70 -5.15 -9.19
C LEU A 452 31.83 -6.01 -9.82
N PRO A 453 33.00 -5.43 -10.18
CA PRO A 453 34.09 -6.16 -10.82
C PRO A 453 34.60 -7.41 -10.09
N HIS A 454 34.40 -7.49 -8.77
CA HIS A 454 34.79 -8.62 -7.92
C HIS A 454 33.59 -9.34 -7.30
N SER A 455 32.41 -9.20 -7.91
CA SER A 455 31.20 -9.87 -7.46
C SER A 455 31.34 -11.41 -7.48
N ARG A 456 30.69 -12.07 -6.52
CA ARG A 456 30.43 -13.53 -6.58
C ARG A 456 29.29 -13.88 -7.55
N SER A 457 28.59 -12.87 -8.08
CA SER A 457 27.48 -13.08 -8.99
C SER A 457 27.95 -13.71 -10.30
N PRO A 458 27.30 -14.79 -10.76
CA PRO A 458 27.52 -15.32 -12.10
C PRO A 458 26.86 -14.45 -13.20
N TYR A 459 26.11 -13.42 -12.84
CA TYR A 459 25.37 -12.53 -13.74
C TYR A 459 25.87 -11.09 -13.68
N ASN A 460 25.35 -10.24 -14.58
CA ASN A 460 25.65 -8.80 -14.60
C ASN A 460 24.93 -7.99 -13.51
N PHE A 461 24.31 -8.65 -12.53
CA PHE A 461 23.56 -8.03 -11.44
C PHE A 461 23.76 -8.77 -10.12
N GLU A 462 23.44 -8.11 -9.02
CA GLU A 462 23.37 -8.64 -7.67
C GLU A 462 21.98 -8.38 -7.08
N VAL A 463 21.53 -9.30 -6.22
CA VAL A 463 20.29 -9.19 -5.43
C VAL A 463 20.68 -8.83 -4.01
N VAL A 464 20.25 -7.67 -3.54
CA VAL A 464 20.60 -7.12 -2.23
C VAL A 464 19.42 -7.30 -1.28
N LEU A 465 19.64 -8.01 -0.18
CA LEU A 465 18.69 -8.12 0.95
C LEU A 465 19.00 -7.02 1.96
N LEU A 466 18.00 -6.19 2.30
CA LEU A 466 18.20 -5.05 3.19
C LEU A 466 17.81 -5.29 4.65
N ASP A 467 16.68 -5.94 4.89
CA ASP A 467 16.12 -6.14 6.23
C ASP A 467 16.39 -7.57 6.70
N HIS A 468 16.76 -7.73 7.97
CA HIS A 468 16.98 -9.04 8.59
C HIS A 468 16.29 -9.22 9.95
N GLY A 469 15.25 -8.43 10.21
CA GLY A 469 14.52 -8.42 11.49
C GLY A 469 13.75 -9.72 11.75
N LEU A 470 13.17 -10.33 10.71
CA LEU A 470 12.25 -11.47 10.84
C LEU A 470 12.77 -12.75 10.16
N TYR A 471 13.32 -13.65 10.98
CA TYR A 471 13.82 -14.97 10.58
C TYR A 471 13.24 -16.09 11.44
N PHE A 472 13.11 -17.28 10.85
CA PHE A 472 12.67 -18.48 11.52
C PHE A 472 13.59 -19.67 11.22
N ASP A 473 13.82 -20.49 12.23
CA ASP A 473 14.46 -21.80 12.10
C ASP A 473 13.45 -22.90 11.78
N LEU A 474 13.74 -23.78 10.83
CA LEU A 474 12.92 -24.92 10.50
C LEU A 474 13.64 -26.18 10.98
N PRO A 475 13.08 -26.93 11.95
CA PRO A 475 13.66 -28.19 12.40
C PRO A 475 13.92 -29.14 11.23
N ASP A 476 15.03 -29.86 11.28
CA ASP A 476 15.49 -30.72 10.17
C ASP A 476 14.40 -31.71 9.73
N ASP A 477 13.74 -32.39 10.66
CA ASP A 477 12.65 -33.32 10.38
C ASP A 477 11.50 -32.65 9.62
N LEU A 478 11.09 -31.45 10.05
CA LEU A 478 10.00 -30.70 9.43
C LEU A 478 10.41 -30.23 8.03
N ARG A 479 11.65 -29.74 7.86
CA ARG A 479 12.22 -29.30 6.59
C ARG A 479 12.27 -30.43 5.56
N VAL A 480 12.72 -31.61 5.99
CA VAL A 480 12.84 -32.80 5.13
C VAL A 480 11.45 -33.33 4.78
N ASN A 481 10.54 -33.44 5.75
CA ASN A 481 9.15 -33.87 5.50
C ASN A 481 8.41 -32.90 4.58
N TYR A 482 8.64 -31.59 4.71
CA TYR A 482 8.10 -30.59 3.81
C TYR A 482 8.66 -30.72 2.39
N SER A 483 9.95 -31.03 2.25
CA SER A 483 10.57 -31.30 0.94
C SER A 483 9.99 -32.57 0.29
N LYS A 484 9.74 -33.63 1.09
CA LYS A 484 9.09 -34.86 0.63
C LYS A 484 7.63 -34.60 0.21
N PHE A 485 6.92 -33.75 0.95
CA PHE A 485 5.58 -33.30 0.60
C PHE A 485 5.56 -32.61 -0.77
N TRP A 486 6.44 -31.62 -0.99
CA TRP A 486 6.53 -30.90 -2.26
C TRP A 486 6.80 -31.80 -3.46
N LEU A 487 7.74 -32.74 -3.34
CA LEU A 487 8.00 -33.69 -4.43
C LEU A 487 6.79 -34.60 -4.71
N SER A 488 6.06 -35.02 -3.67
CA SER A 488 4.84 -35.83 -3.85
C SER A 488 3.73 -35.09 -4.61
N LEU A 489 3.67 -33.75 -4.53
CA LEU A 489 2.73 -32.93 -5.30
C LEU A 489 3.09 -32.86 -6.79
N MET A 490 4.37 -33.06 -7.14
CA MET A 490 4.88 -33.03 -8.50
C MET A 490 4.87 -34.40 -9.18
N GLU A 491 4.77 -35.47 -8.40
CA GLU A 491 4.64 -36.81 -8.94
C GLU A 491 3.22 -37.05 -9.48
N SER A 492 3.10 -37.82 -10.56
CA SER A 492 1.81 -38.18 -11.14
C SER A 492 0.96 -38.98 -10.16
N ASN A 493 -0.36 -38.77 -10.22
CA ASN A 493 -1.26 -39.37 -9.26
C ASN A 493 -1.23 -40.91 -9.31
N SER A 494 -0.96 -41.53 -8.17
CA SER A 494 -1.04 -42.98 -7.97
C SER A 494 -1.48 -43.24 -6.52
N PRO A 495 -2.07 -44.41 -6.20
CA PRO A 495 -2.52 -44.70 -4.82
C PRO A 495 -1.40 -44.56 -3.78
N SER A 496 -0.16 -44.90 -4.16
CA SER A 496 1.03 -44.73 -3.31
C SER A 496 1.38 -43.25 -3.08
N VAL A 497 1.30 -42.43 -4.13
CA VAL A 497 1.57 -40.99 -4.06
C VAL A 497 0.49 -40.27 -3.25
N GLU A 498 -0.78 -40.65 -3.37
CA GLU A 498 -1.86 -40.10 -2.55
C GLU A 498 -1.66 -40.41 -1.06
N ALA A 499 -1.29 -41.65 -0.73
CA ALA A 499 -0.95 -42.01 0.64
C ALA A 499 0.26 -41.22 1.17
N ALA A 500 1.28 -40.99 0.33
CA ALA A 500 2.43 -40.17 0.69
C ALA A 500 2.05 -38.70 0.93
N ARG A 501 1.25 -38.12 0.04
CA ARG A 501 0.73 -36.75 0.15
C ARG A 501 -0.01 -36.53 1.46
N ARG A 502 -0.92 -37.44 1.81
CA ARG A 502 -1.70 -37.43 3.08
C ARG A 502 -0.79 -37.59 4.30
N LYS A 503 0.12 -38.55 4.26
CA LYS A 503 1.12 -38.78 5.32
C LYS A 503 1.93 -37.52 5.60
N TYR A 504 2.49 -36.88 4.57
CA TYR A 504 3.32 -35.69 4.79
C TYR A 504 2.49 -34.45 5.12
N ALA A 505 1.26 -34.31 4.61
CA ALA A 505 0.36 -33.25 5.05
C ALA A 505 0.09 -33.32 6.56
N LYS A 506 -0.10 -34.54 7.10
CA LYS A 506 -0.23 -34.75 8.54
C LYS A 506 1.05 -34.38 9.31
N LEU A 507 2.22 -34.82 8.83
CA LEU A 507 3.50 -34.55 9.49
C LEU A 507 3.91 -33.07 9.45
N VAL A 508 3.60 -32.37 8.37
CA VAL A 508 4.04 -30.98 8.15
C VAL A 508 3.05 -29.99 8.74
N ALA A 509 1.75 -30.26 8.63
CA ALA A 509 0.70 -29.28 8.88
C ALA A 509 -0.38 -29.76 9.85
N ASN A 510 -0.25 -30.96 10.43
CA ASN A 510 -1.23 -31.56 11.32
C ASN A 510 -2.65 -31.60 10.71
N ILE A 511 -2.70 -31.91 9.41
CA ILE A 511 -3.94 -31.96 8.63
C ILE A 511 -4.41 -33.41 8.52
N ASP A 512 -5.65 -33.64 8.94
CA ASP A 512 -6.35 -34.92 8.79
C ASP A 512 -6.83 -35.15 7.35
N ASP A 513 -7.17 -36.39 7.03
CA ASP A 513 -7.50 -36.82 5.67
C ASP A 513 -8.69 -36.08 5.05
N ASP A 514 -9.65 -35.65 5.87
CA ASP A 514 -10.84 -34.91 5.45
C ASP A 514 -10.51 -33.48 4.98
N HIS A 515 -9.49 -32.87 5.58
CA HIS A 515 -9.09 -31.48 5.33
C HIS A 515 -7.96 -31.36 4.30
N TYR A 516 -7.34 -32.49 3.91
CA TYR A 516 -6.25 -32.54 2.93
C TYR A 516 -6.58 -31.86 1.58
N PRO A 517 -7.76 -32.06 0.95
CA PRO A 517 -8.04 -31.47 -0.36
C PRO A 517 -8.00 -29.93 -0.32
N LEU A 518 -8.50 -29.35 0.76
CA LEU A 518 -8.51 -27.91 0.99
C LEU A 518 -7.11 -27.37 1.29
N PHE A 519 -6.33 -28.08 2.11
CA PHE A 519 -4.93 -27.76 2.39
C PHE A 519 -4.06 -27.81 1.12
N GLN A 520 -4.26 -28.83 0.27
CA GLN A 520 -3.60 -28.94 -1.01
C GLN A 520 -3.94 -27.75 -1.91
N ALA A 521 -5.21 -27.39 -2.00
CA ALA A 521 -5.67 -26.25 -2.80
C ALA A 521 -5.06 -24.92 -2.32
N ALA A 522 -4.91 -24.72 -1.00
CA ALA A 522 -4.29 -23.54 -0.42
C ALA A 522 -2.81 -23.41 -0.79
N ILE A 523 -2.04 -24.49 -0.77
CA ILE A 523 -0.59 -24.47 -1.04
C ILE A 523 -0.27 -24.34 -2.53
N THR A 524 -1.03 -25.04 -3.37
CA THR A 524 -0.84 -24.98 -4.82
C THR A 524 -1.44 -23.72 -5.44
N GLY A 525 -2.30 -23.01 -4.71
CA GLY A 525 -3.05 -21.85 -5.19
C GLY A 525 -4.04 -22.19 -6.31
N ARG A 526 -4.45 -23.46 -6.43
CA ARG A 526 -5.36 -23.96 -7.46
C ARG A 526 -6.22 -25.11 -6.95
N ALA A 527 -7.51 -25.10 -7.30
CA ALA A 527 -8.44 -26.18 -6.98
C ALA A 527 -8.13 -27.44 -7.82
N ALA A 528 -8.15 -28.60 -7.17
CA ALA A 528 -8.21 -29.96 -7.74
C ALA A 528 -6.97 -30.48 -8.51
N LEU A 529 -5.99 -31.00 -7.76
CA LEU A 529 -5.12 -32.11 -8.21
C LEU A 529 -5.74 -33.49 -7.94
N GLN A 530 -6.81 -33.51 -7.13
CA GLN A 530 -7.67 -34.67 -6.93
C GLN A 530 -8.81 -34.61 -7.94
N GLY A 531 -9.09 -35.74 -8.58
CA GLY A 531 -10.32 -35.96 -9.35
C GLY A 531 -11.58 -35.96 -8.47
N ALA A 532 -11.73 -34.99 -7.57
CA ALA A 532 -12.96 -34.72 -6.86
C ALA A 532 -13.87 -33.94 -7.81
N THR A 533 -14.56 -34.67 -8.69
CA THR A 533 -15.86 -34.22 -9.15
C THR A 533 -16.73 -34.07 -7.90
N LEU A 534 -17.02 -32.84 -7.49
CA LEU A 534 -17.99 -32.52 -6.43
C LEU A 534 -19.43 -32.94 -6.81
N SER A 535 -19.61 -33.51 -7.99
CA SER A 535 -20.82 -34.19 -8.47
C SER A 535 -20.41 -35.57 -8.97
N GLY A 536 -20.94 -36.65 -8.39
CA GLY A 536 -20.60 -38.05 -8.74
C GLY A 536 -20.98 -38.52 -10.15
N GLU A 537 -20.82 -37.70 -11.19
CA GLU A 537 -21.06 -38.06 -12.58
C GLU A 537 -19.76 -38.05 -13.40
N GLU A 538 -19.38 -39.23 -13.87
CA GLU A 538 -18.27 -39.43 -14.81
C GLU A 538 -18.62 -38.83 -16.19
N THR A 539 -18.23 -37.58 -16.43
CA THR A 539 -18.27 -37.02 -17.79
C THR A 539 -17.02 -37.44 -18.56
N LYS A 540 -17.18 -38.34 -19.53
CA LYS A 540 -16.13 -38.72 -20.50
C LYS A 540 -15.68 -37.49 -21.29
N GLY A 541 -14.48 -36.97 -21.04
CA GLY A 541 -13.82 -35.99 -21.92
C GLY A 541 -12.85 -35.01 -21.27
N THR A 542 -12.84 -34.86 -19.94
CA THR A 542 -11.96 -33.90 -19.25
C THR A 542 -10.57 -34.48 -19.03
N ILE A 543 -9.53 -33.77 -19.49
CA ILE A 543 -8.12 -34.13 -19.33
C ILE A 543 -7.81 -34.30 -17.84
N ARG A 544 -7.52 -35.54 -17.42
CA ARG A 544 -7.11 -35.89 -16.04
C ARG A 544 -5.76 -35.24 -15.73
N ARG A 545 -5.72 -34.22 -14.87
CA ARG A 545 -4.47 -33.56 -14.42
C ARG A 545 -4.06 -34.13 -13.06
N GLY A 546 -2.97 -34.90 -13.00
CA GLY A 546 -2.55 -35.66 -11.81
C GLY A 546 -1.26 -35.17 -11.12
N SER A 547 -0.55 -34.20 -11.72
CA SER A 547 0.71 -33.64 -11.22
C SER A 547 0.70 -32.11 -11.27
N MET A 548 1.38 -31.48 -10.32
CA MET A 548 1.64 -30.03 -10.33
C MET A 548 2.34 -29.55 -11.62
N LEU A 549 3.06 -30.44 -12.32
CA LEU A 549 3.79 -30.12 -13.55
C LEU A 549 2.91 -30.10 -14.81
N ASP A 550 1.72 -30.69 -14.77
CA ASP A 550 0.76 -30.75 -15.89
C ASP A 550 -0.16 -29.51 -15.96
N LEU A 551 0.04 -28.55 -15.05
CA LEU A 551 -0.85 -27.41 -14.80
C LEU A 551 -0.51 -26.19 -15.69
N GLU A 552 -0.63 -26.30 -17.01
CA GLU A 552 -0.56 -25.13 -17.91
C GLU A 552 -1.84 -24.28 -17.84
N GLY A 553 -1.68 -22.99 -17.51
CA GLY A 553 -2.74 -21.98 -17.57
C GLY A 553 -3.73 -22.03 -16.41
N ASN A 554 -3.99 -20.88 -15.78
CA ASN A 554 -5.08 -20.70 -14.82
C ASN A 554 -6.25 -20.16 -15.65
N SER A 555 -7.31 -20.94 -15.91
CA SER A 555 -8.48 -20.34 -16.55
C SER A 555 -9.16 -19.42 -15.52
N PRO A 556 -9.73 -18.28 -15.93
CA PRO A 556 -10.53 -17.42 -15.05
C PRO A 556 -11.65 -18.20 -14.32
N GLU A 557 -12.11 -19.29 -14.93
CA GLU A 557 -13.16 -20.18 -14.44
C GLU A 557 -12.69 -21.06 -13.27
N GLU A 558 -11.43 -21.52 -13.25
CA GLU A 558 -10.87 -22.30 -12.13
C GLU A 558 -10.77 -21.45 -10.85
N ARG A 559 -10.35 -20.18 -10.97
CA ARG A 559 -10.39 -19.21 -9.85
C ARG A 559 -11.81 -18.86 -9.43
N LYS A 560 -12.75 -18.86 -10.38
CA LYS A 560 -14.18 -18.64 -10.12
C LYS A 560 -14.78 -19.81 -9.37
N MET A 561 -14.47 -21.06 -9.73
CA MET A 561 -14.89 -22.27 -8.99
C MET A 561 -14.32 -22.30 -7.58
N MET A 562 -13.05 -21.94 -7.39
CA MET A 562 -12.44 -21.88 -6.06
C MET A 562 -13.11 -20.83 -5.15
N ARG A 563 -13.34 -19.62 -5.67
CA ARG A 563 -14.06 -18.56 -4.94
C ARG A 563 -15.53 -18.88 -4.70
N ARG A 564 -16.17 -19.52 -5.67
CA ARG A 564 -17.56 -19.97 -5.59
C ARG A 564 -17.72 -21.07 -4.53
N ALA A 565 -16.81 -22.04 -4.48
CA ALA A 565 -16.74 -23.04 -3.42
C ALA A 565 -16.42 -22.43 -2.04
N MET A 566 -15.65 -21.33 -1.97
CA MET A 566 -15.39 -20.60 -0.71
C MET A 566 -16.63 -19.90 -0.16
N VAL A 567 -17.56 -19.51 -1.02
CA VAL A 567 -18.74 -18.68 -0.70
C VAL A 567 -20.02 -19.50 -0.57
N GLU A 568 -20.23 -20.51 -1.43
CA GLU A 568 -21.50 -21.24 -1.52
C GLU A 568 -21.64 -22.38 -0.50
N GLY A 569 -20.57 -22.76 0.21
CA GLY A 569 -20.58 -23.89 1.13
C GLY A 569 -20.68 -25.24 0.40
N GLY A 570 -20.27 -26.31 1.07
CA GLY A 570 -20.42 -27.67 0.53
C GLY A 570 -21.88 -28.15 0.54
N PRO A 571 -22.20 -29.28 -0.13
CA PRO A 571 -23.53 -29.90 -0.12
C PRO A 571 -24.08 -30.18 1.29
N ASP A 572 -23.20 -30.29 2.29
CA ASP A 572 -23.52 -30.58 3.69
C ASP A 572 -23.77 -29.32 4.55
N GLY A 573 -23.81 -28.12 3.95
CA GLY A 573 -24.08 -26.88 4.69
C GLY A 573 -22.92 -26.37 5.57
N SER A 574 -21.75 -27.01 5.52
CA SER A 574 -20.54 -26.50 6.19
C SER A 574 -19.85 -25.41 5.36
N ASN A 575 -19.65 -24.22 5.95
CA ASN A 575 -18.91 -23.11 5.33
C ASN A 575 -17.43 -23.51 5.12
N LEU A 576 -16.90 -23.38 3.90
CA LEU A 576 -15.48 -23.64 3.62
C LEU A 576 -14.56 -22.72 4.45
N LEU A 577 -15.03 -21.51 4.80
CA LEU A 577 -14.37 -20.60 5.75
C LEU A 577 -14.16 -21.24 7.14
N GLU A 578 -15.12 -22.00 7.65
CA GLU A 578 -14.97 -22.70 8.93
C GLU A 578 -13.93 -23.82 8.82
N GLN A 579 -13.93 -24.57 7.71
CA GLN A 579 -12.91 -25.58 7.43
C GLN A 579 -11.51 -24.95 7.26
N LEU A 580 -11.41 -23.78 6.63
CA LEU A 580 -10.18 -23.01 6.50
C LEU A 580 -9.66 -22.52 7.86
N PHE A 581 -10.53 -22.06 8.76
CA PHE A 581 -10.13 -21.70 10.13
C PHE A 581 -9.67 -22.91 10.94
N VAL A 582 -10.28 -24.09 10.75
CA VAL A 582 -9.80 -25.35 11.35
C VAL A 582 -8.40 -25.70 10.85
N ILE A 583 -8.14 -25.55 9.55
CA ILE A 583 -6.82 -25.75 8.95
C ILE A 583 -5.80 -24.76 9.54
N LEU A 584 -6.11 -23.46 9.55
CA LEU A 584 -5.26 -22.41 10.11
C LEU A 584 -4.91 -22.65 11.58
N ARG A 585 -5.86 -23.18 12.36
CA ARG A 585 -5.66 -23.50 13.78
C ARG A 585 -4.66 -24.65 14.00
N ASN A 586 -4.65 -25.63 13.11
CA ASN A 586 -3.86 -26.84 13.29
C ASN A 586 -2.45 -26.73 12.69
N ILE A 587 -2.24 -25.85 11.71
CA ILE A 587 -0.95 -25.67 11.05
C ILE A 587 0.08 -25.08 12.03
N PRO A 588 1.29 -25.67 12.14
CA PRO A 588 2.37 -25.07 12.91
C PRO A 588 2.75 -23.68 12.40
N ARG A 589 3.02 -22.73 13.31
CA ARG A 589 3.33 -21.33 12.97
C ARG A 589 4.45 -21.18 11.92
N ARG A 590 5.50 -22.00 12.02
CA ARG A 590 6.61 -22.02 11.04
C ARG A 590 6.13 -22.30 9.61
N MET A 591 5.10 -23.13 9.45
CA MET A 591 4.52 -23.42 8.14
C MET A 591 3.66 -22.27 7.61
N LEU A 592 2.94 -21.55 8.48
CA LEU A 592 2.23 -20.33 8.07
C LEU A 592 3.20 -19.29 7.51
N MET A 593 4.35 -19.10 8.15
CA MET A 593 5.40 -18.20 7.66
C MET A 593 6.02 -18.66 6.35
N ILE A 594 6.19 -19.97 6.13
CA ILE A 594 6.63 -20.49 4.82
C ILE A 594 5.57 -20.21 3.74
N PHE A 595 4.28 -20.35 4.05
CA PHE A 595 3.21 -20.01 3.10
C PHE A 595 3.24 -18.52 2.74
N LYS A 596 3.42 -17.65 3.74
CA LYS A 596 3.64 -16.21 3.52
C LYS A 596 4.82 -15.96 2.56
N VAL A 597 5.97 -16.61 2.77
CA VAL A 597 7.15 -16.45 1.91
C VAL A 597 6.90 -16.92 0.48
N ASN A 598 6.24 -18.06 0.30
CA ASN A 598 5.88 -18.56 -1.03
C ASN A 598 4.96 -17.61 -1.77
N ASP A 599 4.02 -16.98 -1.06
CA ASP A 599 3.10 -15.99 -1.62
C ASP A 599 3.81 -14.69 -1.98
N LEU A 600 4.73 -14.21 -1.14
CA LEU A 600 5.58 -13.06 -1.45
C LEU A 600 6.44 -13.32 -2.69
N ASN A 601 7.01 -14.51 -2.84
CA ASN A 601 7.74 -14.89 -4.05
C ASN A 601 6.86 -14.89 -5.30
N ARG A 602 5.62 -15.37 -5.18
CA ARG A 602 4.66 -15.32 -6.29
C ARG A 602 4.31 -13.87 -6.65
N ALA A 603 4.08 -13.01 -5.66
CA ALA A 603 3.83 -11.59 -5.88
C ALA A 603 5.03 -10.90 -6.55
N LEU A 604 6.25 -11.21 -6.13
CA LEU A 604 7.50 -10.71 -6.74
C LEU A 604 7.65 -11.14 -8.20
N ASP A 605 7.37 -12.41 -8.52
CA ASP A 605 7.41 -12.92 -9.90
C ASP A 605 6.40 -12.18 -10.80
N ILE A 606 5.20 -11.90 -10.28
CA ILE A 606 4.19 -11.10 -10.97
C ILE A 606 4.68 -9.66 -11.18
N SER A 607 5.24 -9.02 -10.15
CA SER A 607 5.77 -7.65 -10.23
C SER A 607 6.92 -7.51 -11.23
N LEU A 608 7.75 -8.56 -11.39
CA LEU A 608 8.83 -8.60 -12.37
C LEU A 608 8.35 -8.81 -13.81
N GLN A 609 7.07 -9.12 -14.04
CA GLN A 609 6.49 -9.38 -15.37
C GLN A 609 7.33 -10.39 -16.17
N THR A 610 7.59 -11.57 -15.59
CA THR A 610 8.42 -12.59 -16.22
C THR A 610 7.78 -13.12 -17.50
N THR A 611 8.62 -13.41 -18.50
CA THR A 611 8.19 -13.92 -19.81
C THR A 611 8.12 -15.45 -19.86
N HIS A 612 8.65 -16.13 -18.84
CA HIS A 612 8.67 -17.60 -18.77
C HIS A 612 7.43 -18.16 -18.06
N SER A 613 7.25 -19.48 -18.18
CA SER A 613 6.16 -20.17 -17.49
C SER A 613 6.33 -20.10 -15.96
N PRO A 614 5.26 -19.83 -15.18
CA PRO A 614 5.26 -19.91 -13.72
C PRO A 614 5.73 -21.28 -13.18
N VAL A 615 5.65 -22.34 -14.01
CA VAL A 615 6.12 -23.69 -13.66
C VAL A 615 7.61 -23.70 -13.28
N ARG A 616 8.40 -22.74 -13.77
CA ARG A 616 9.83 -22.64 -13.48
C ARG A 616 10.12 -22.51 -11.98
N ILE A 617 9.33 -21.73 -11.24
CA ILE A 617 9.52 -21.54 -9.79
C ILE A 617 9.31 -22.87 -9.06
N PHE A 618 8.28 -23.63 -9.45
CA PHE A 618 8.04 -24.96 -8.89
C PHE A 618 9.19 -25.92 -9.18
N LEU A 619 9.76 -25.90 -10.39
CA LEU A 619 10.92 -26.73 -10.74
C LEU A 619 12.18 -26.37 -9.91
N ILE A 620 12.39 -25.09 -9.62
CA ILE A 620 13.48 -24.64 -8.74
C ILE A 620 13.26 -25.20 -7.34
N ILE A 621 12.09 -24.98 -6.75
CA ILE A 621 11.75 -25.49 -5.41
C ILE A 621 11.92 -27.01 -5.37
N ALA A 622 11.48 -27.73 -6.40
CA ALA A 622 11.65 -29.18 -6.53
C ALA A 622 13.11 -29.62 -6.46
N SER A 623 13.99 -28.90 -7.16
CA SER A 623 15.41 -29.22 -7.20
C SER A 623 16.06 -29.09 -5.82
N TYR A 624 15.69 -28.05 -5.07
CA TYR A 624 16.13 -27.84 -3.70
C TYR A 624 15.50 -28.85 -2.73
N CYS A 625 14.24 -29.25 -2.92
CA CYS A 625 13.61 -30.32 -2.16
C CYS A 625 14.35 -31.65 -2.34
N ASN A 626 14.66 -32.01 -3.59
CA ASN A 626 15.41 -33.23 -3.92
C ASN A 626 16.83 -33.20 -3.32
N LEU A 627 17.49 -32.04 -3.35
CA LEU A 627 18.79 -31.84 -2.71
C LEU A 627 18.71 -31.96 -1.18
N ALA A 628 17.70 -31.37 -0.55
CA ALA A 628 17.49 -31.44 0.89
C ALA A 628 17.33 -32.89 1.38
N ILE A 629 16.50 -33.68 0.70
CA ILE A 629 16.32 -35.11 0.99
C ILE A 629 17.63 -35.87 0.80
N ARG A 630 18.42 -35.51 -0.22
CA ARG A 630 19.71 -36.16 -0.45
C ARG A 630 20.73 -35.84 0.64
N LEU A 631 20.77 -34.60 1.13
CA LEU A 631 21.64 -34.19 2.21
C LEU A 631 21.28 -34.87 3.53
N ASP A 632 19.99 -35.05 3.80
CA ASP A 632 19.46 -35.83 4.92
C ASP A 632 19.84 -37.32 4.81
N ASP A 633 19.63 -37.94 3.65
CA ASP A 633 20.09 -39.32 3.43
C ASP A 633 21.63 -39.45 3.57
N LEU A 634 22.38 -38.36 3.36
CA LEU A 634 23.84 -38.32 3.54
C LEU A 634 24.25 -38.25 5.01
N SER A 635 23.55 -37.48 5.84
CA SER A 635 23.85 -37.40 7.28
C SER A 635 23.59 -38.73 8.00
N HIS A 636 22.63 -39.51 7.53
CA HIS A 636 22.27 -40.83 8.08
C HIS A 636 22.96 -42.01 7.37
N LEU A 637 24.04 -41.77 6.61
CA LEU A 637 24.72 -42.82 5.83
C LEU A 637 25.12 -44.04 6.66
N SER A 638 25.58 -43.85 7.89
CA SER A 638 26.00 -44.92 8.80
C SER A 638 24.86 -45.87 9.17
N GLU A 639 23.62 -45.39 9.13
CA GLU A 639 22.41 -46.12 9.53
C GLU A 639 21.79 -46.89 8.35
N LEU A 640 22.16 -46.52 7.11
CA LEU A 640 21.62 -47.11 5.88
C LEU A 640 22.41 -48.31 5.38
N THR A 641 21.71 -49.36 4.99
CA THR A 641 22.25 -50.52 4.27
C THR A 641 22.76 -50.14 2.88
N LEU A 642 23.64 -50.97 2.27
CA LEU A 642 24.14 -50.72 0.91
C LEU A 642 23.01 -50.59 -0.13
N ARG A 643 21.93 -51.37 0.03
CA ARG A 643 20.75 -51.32 -0.84
C ARG A 643 20.01 -49.99 -0.71
N GLU A 644 19.84 -49.49 0.52
CA GLU A 644 19.20 -48.21 0.78
C GLU A 644 20.05 -47.04 0.30
N ARG A 645 21.37 -47.11 0.46
CA ARG A 645 22.31 -46.12 -0.10
C ARG A 645 22.20 -46.03 -1.62
N PHE A 646 22.16 -47.17 -2.30
CA PHE A 646 21.97 -47.22 -3.75
C PHE A 646 20.58 -46.69 -4.14
N SER A 647 19.53 -47.08 -3.42
CA SER A 647 18.16 -46.61 -3.66
C SER A 647 18.02 -45.09 -3.48
N SER A 648 18.59 -44.51 -2.42
CA SER A 648 18.65 -43.06 -2.18
C SER A 648 19.41 -42.35 -3.32
N TRP A 649 20.58 -42.85 -3.68
CA TRP A 649 21.35 -42.29 -4.79
C TRP A 649 20.57 -42.34 -6.11
N TRP A 650 19.95 -43.48 -6.42
CA TRP A 650 19.16 -43.66 -7.63
C TRP A 650 17.94 -42.73 -7.65
N ARG A 651 17.22 -42.60 -6.52
CA ARG A 651 16.10 -41.67 -6.35
C ARG A 651 16.52 -40.22 -6.60
N TYR A 652 17.68 -39.81 -6.09
CA TYR A 652 18.20 -38.46 -6.32
C TYR A 652 18.55 -38.24 -7.80
N GLN A 653 19.20 -39.21 -8.45
CA GLN A 653 19.55 -39.13 -9.87
C GLN A 653 18.31 -39.13 -10.77
N SER A 654 17.31 -39.96 -10.46
CA SER A 654 16.07 -40.04 -11.23
C SER A 654 15.30 -38.72 -11.17
N TRP A 655 15.10 -38.16 -9.97
CA TRP A 655 14.48 -36.84 -9.83
C TRP A 655 15.28 -35.74 -10.51
N ARG A 656 16.62 -35.77 -10.40
CA ARG A 656 17.47 -34.79 -11.08
C ARG A 656 17.31 -34.85 -12.60
N LEU A 657 17.22 -36.06 -13.17
CA LEU A 657 16.98 -36.25 -14.61
C LEU A 657 15.56 -35.80 -15.00
N THR A 658 14.53 -36.19 -14.22
CA THR A 658 13.14 -35.78 -14.44
C THR A 658 13.00 -34.26 -14.45
N LEU A 659 13.47 -33.59 -13.41
CA LEU A 659 13.42 -32.13 -13.30
C LEU A 659 14.21 -31.47 -14.44
N TRP A 660 15.39 -32.01 -14.79
CA TRP A 660 16.16 -31.52 -15.93
C TRP A 660 15.36 -31.62 -17.25
N MET A 661 14.72 -32.76 -17.51
CA MET A 661 13.86 -32.94 -18.70
C MET A 661 12.69 -31.94 -18.72
N TYR A 662 12.02 -31.71 -17.58
CA TYR A 662 10.95 -30.72 -17.48
C TYR A 662 11.46 -29.28 -17.68
N THR A 663 12.60 -28.91 -17.08
CA THR A 663 13.20 -27.59 -17.29
C THR A 663 13.59 -27.38 -18.75
N PHE A 664 14.23 -28.38 -19.36
CA PHE A 664 14.62 -28.34 -20.77
C PHE A 664 13.39 -28.27 -21.68
N GLY A 665 12.34 -29.03 -21.39
CA GLY A 665 11.07 -28.96 -22.12
C GLY A 665 10.40 -27.59 -22.01
N ALA A 666 10.34 -27.02 -20.81
CA ALA A 666 9.77 -25.70 -20.56
C ALA A 666 10.55 -24.58 -21.28
N GLU A 667 11.88 -24.62 -21.24
CA GLU A 667 12.77 -23.65 -21.90
C GLU A 667 12.77 -23.83 -23.42
N SER A 668 12.80 -25.08 -23.92
CA SER A 668 12.73 -25.38 -25.36
C SER A 668 11.40 -24.93 -25.95
N LYS A 669 10.28 -25.13 -25.24
CA LYS A 669 8.97 -24.63 -25.67
C LYS A 669 9.00 -23.11 -25.79
N THR A 670 9.60 -22.38 -24.85
CA THR A 670 9.76 -20.91 -24.98
C THR A 670 10.62 -20.49 -26.16
N VAL A 671 11.72 -21.19 -26.45
CA VAL A 671 12.59 -20.90 -27.60
C VAL A 671 11.90 -21.21 -28.91
N ILE A 672 11.18 -22.35 -28.98
CA ILE A 672 10.42 -22.77 -30.16
C ILE A 672 9.25 -21.81 -30.41
N ASP A 673 8.54 -21.37 -29.37
CA ASP A 673 7.46 -20.38 -29.51
C ASP A 673 8.03 -19.07 -30.08
N ARG A 674 9.16 -18.60 -29.53
CA ARG A 674 9.88 -17.40 -30.01
C ARG A 674 10.36 -17.55 -31.46
N TRP A 675 10.83 -18.74 -31.85
CA TRP A 675 11.32 -19.04 -33.21
C TRP A 675 10.19 -19.20 -34.23
N LYS A 676 9.06 -19.79 -33.84
CA LYS A 676 7.87 -19.96 -34.69
C LYS A 676 7.10 -18.65 -34.92
N GLY A 677 7.60 -17.52 -34.41
CA GLY A 677 6.86 -16.25 -34.42
C GLY A 677 5.56 -16.31 -33.61
N VAL A 678 5.33 -17.42 -32.90
CA VAL A 678 4.30 -17.52 -31.88
C VAL A 678 4.84 -16.65 -30.75
N ARG A 679 4.49 -15.36 -30.78
CA ARG A 679 4.37 -14.63 -29.54
C ARG A 679 3.45 -15.52 -28.71
N ARG A 680 4.00 -16.31 -27.77
CA ARG A 680 3.29 -16.56 -26.54
C ARG A 680 2.72 -15.20 -26.21
N LYS A 681 1.38 -15.10 -26.11
CA LYS A 681 0.77 -13.93 -25.47
C LYS A 681 1.66 -13.71 -24.27
N GLU A 682 2.51 -12.69 -24.36
CA GLU A 682 3.31 -12.35 -23.22
C GLU A 682 2.24 -12.23 -22.15
N LEU A 683 2.45 -12.77 -20.96
CA LEU A 683 1.78 -12.17 -19.81
C LEU A 683 2.36 -10.75 -19.61
N VAL A 684 2.48 -9.95 -20.69
CA VAL A 684 2.06 -8.57 -20.67
C VAL A 684 0.65 -8.71 -20.09
N LEU A 685 0.52 -8.37 -18.81
CA LEU A 685 -0.67 -7.65 -18.39
C LEU A 685 -0.90 -6.65 -19.52
N GLU A 686 -1.80 -6.96 -20.47
CA GLU A 686 -2.10 -6.12 -21.62
C GLU A 686 -2.38 -4.76 -21.01
N LEU A 687 -1.39 -3.87 -20.96
CA LEU A 687 -1.56 -2.61 -20.28
C LEU A 687 -2.52 -1.85 -21.17
N ILE A 688 -3.36 -1.03 -20.55
CA ILE A 688 -4.12 -0.05 -21.29
C ILE A 688 -3.07 0.79 -22.03
N PRO A 689 -3.09 0.82 -23.38
CA PRO A 689 -2.05 1.54 -24.10
C PRO A 689 -2.13 3.03 -23.75
N PRO A 690 -1.00 3.76 -23.71
CA PRO A 690 -0.99 5.20 -23.39
C PRO A 690 -1.43 6.02 -24.61
N TYR A 691 -2.58 5.66 -25.18
CA TYR A 691 -3.26 6.38 -26.24
C TYR A 691 -4.39 7.19 -25.61
N VAL A 692 -4.62 8.39 -26.13
CA VAL A 692 -5.74 9.23 -25.71
C VAL A 692 -6.69 9.42 -26.88
N HIS A 693 -7.98 9.24 -26.64
CA HIS A 693 -9.05 9.36 -27.63
C HIS A 693 -9.95 10.55 -27.28
N TYR A 694 -10.16 11.43 -28.26
CA TYR A 694 -11.17 12.49 -28.22
C TYR A 694 -12.18 12.28 -29.35
N VAL A 695 -13.46 12.48 -29.06
CA VAL A 695 -14.52 12.51 -30.07
C VAL A 695 -15.12 13.91 -30.08
N PHE A 696 -14.98 14.64 -31.18
CA PHE A 696 -15.49 16.02 -31.32
C PHE A 696 -15.86 16.33 -32.78
N GLY A 697 -16.74 17.31 -33.01
CA GLY A 697 -17.09 17.73 -34.38
C GLY A 697 -17.98 16.74 -35.14
N LEU A 698 -18.96 16.14 -34.46
CA LEU A 698 -19.95 15.22 -35.09
C LEU A 698 -21.12 15.95 -35.78
N SER A 699 -21.30 17.24 -35.49
CA SER A 699 -22.28 18.13 -36.10
C SER A 699 -21.62 19.17 -37.02
N PRO A 700 -22.32 19.73 -38.01
CA PRO A 700 -21.81 20.84 -38.81
C PRO A 700 -21.32 22.00 -37.93
N PRO A 701 -20.26 22.73 -38.35
CA PRO A 701 -19.72 23.84 -37.58
C PRO A 701 -20.78 24.90 -37.29
N SER A 702 -20.93 25.29 -36.03
CA SER A 702 -21.80 26.39 -35.59
C SER A 702 -21.14 27.12 -34.41
N PRO A 703 -21.50 28.39 -34.13
CA PRO A 703 -20.92 29.13 -33.01
C PRO A 703 -21.10 28.46 -31.64
N LYS A 704 -22.08 27.55 -31.49
CA LYS A 704 -22.32 26.81 -30.25
C LYS A 704 -21.44 25.57 -30.08
N ASN A 705 -20.87 25.06 -31.18
CA ASN A 705 -20.14 23.79 -31.21
C ASN A 705 -18.70 23.99 -31.73
N GLU A 706 -18.18 25.21 -31.62
CA GLU A 706 -16.82 25.55 -32.01
C GLU A 706 -15.81 25.12 -30.93
N PHE A 707 -14.61 24.72 -31.37
CA PHE A 707 -13.52 24.37 -30.46
C PHE A 707 -12.98 25.64 -29.77
N ASN A 708 -13.46 25.90 -28.55
CA ASN A 708 -13.16 27.08 -27.73
C ASN A 708 -11.90 26.91 -26.84
N PHE A 709 -11.65 27.93 -26.00
CA PHE A 709 -10.53 27.97 -25.07
C PHE A 709 -10.54 26.86 -24.00
N ILE A 710 -11.72 26.47 -23.51
CA ILE A 710 -11.86 25.41 -22.49
C ILE A 710 -11.44 24.06 -23.09
N HIS A 711 -11.87 23.75 -24.31
CA HIS A 711 -11.43 22.55 -25.02
C HIS A 711 -9.91 22.54 -25.22
N TYR A 712 -9.32 23.67 -25.61
CA TYR A 712 -7.85 23.79 -25.71
C TYR A 712 -7.17 23.48 -24.37
N LEU A 713 -7.69 24.04 -23.28
CA LEU A 713 -7.14 23.84 -21.94
C LEU A 713 -7.19 22.37 -21.52
N CYS A 714 -8.34 21.71 -21.67
CA CYS A 714 -8.55 20.31 -21.31
C CYS A 714 -7.64 19.38 -22.14
N LEU A 715 -7.61 19.56 -23.47
CA LEU A 715 -6.74 18.74 -24.33
C LEU A 715 -5.25 18.94 -24.03
N THR A 716 -4.85 20.18 -23.73
CA THR A 716 -3.46 20.50 -23.33
C THR A 716 -3.12 19.90 -21.98
N SER A 717 -4.05 19.88 -21.02
CA SER A 717 -3.84 19.25 -19.71
C SER A 717 -3.54 17.75 -19.84
N ALA A 718 -4.26 17.04 -20.72
CA ALA A 718 -3.98 15.64 -21.00
C ALA A 718 -2.62 15.43 -21.68
N LEU A 719 -2.22 16.32 -22.60
CA LEU A 719 -0.91 16.25 -23.25
C LEU A 719 0.24 16.42 -22.24
N VAL A 720 0.10 17.37 -21.30
CA VAL A 720 1.13 17.69 -20.29
C VAL A 720 1.21 16.61 -19.20
N GLU A 721 0.06 16.16 -18.68
CA GLU A 721 0.01 15.24 -17.53
C GLU A 721 0.13 13.77 -17.94
N LEU A 722 -0.53 13.34 -19.02
CA LEU A 722 -0.53 11.93 -19.45
C LEU A 722 0.63 11.60 -20.40
N LYS A 723 1.16 12.60 -21.12
CA LYS A 723 2.22 12.43 -22.15
C LYS A 723 1.95 11.23 -23.07
N PRO A 724 0.78 11.20 -23.75
CA PRO A 724 0.39 10.04 -24.53
C PRO A 724 1.33 9.82 -25.71
N GLN A 725 1.47 8.56 -26.13
CA GLN A 725 2.22 8.23 -27.35
C GLN A 725 1.47 8.69 -28.60
N ILE A 726 0.15 8.49 -28.60
CA ILE A 726 -0.74 8.85 -29.69
C ILE A 726 -1.99 9.53 -29.13
N VAL A 727 -2.36 10.67 -29.70
CA VAL A 727 -3.68 11.30 -29.51
C VAL A 727 -4.50 11.00 -30.76
N TYR A 728 -5.53 10.18 -30.63
CA TYR A 728 -6.53 9.95 -31.66
C TYR A 728 -7.63 10.99 -31.54
N PHE A 729 -7.81 11.78 -32.58
CA PHE A 729 -8.87 12.77 -32.66
C PHE A 729 -9.91 12.29 -33.69
N HIS A 730 -11.05 11.83 -33.19
CA HIS A 730 -12.15 11.28 -33.97
C HIS A 730 -13.14 12.40 -34.30
N TYR A 731 -13.34 12.67 -35.60
CA TYR A 731 -14.16 13.78 -36.06
C TYR A 731 -14.94 13.45 -37.33
N ARG A 732 -16.02 14.20 -37.57
CA ARG A 732 -16.70 14.22 -38.88
C ARG A 732 -16.42 15.51 -39.63
N PHE A 733 -16.50 16.63 -38.91
CA PHE A 733 -16.14 17.96 -39.37
C PHE A 733 -14.96 18.45 -38.53
N GLU A 734 -13.79 18.64 -39.16
CA GLU A 734 -12.59 19.09 -38.44
C GLU A 734 -12.84 20.49 -37.87
N PRO A 735 -12.46 20.76 -36.61
CA PRO A 735 -12.51 22.11 -36.08
C PRO A 735 -11.60 23.06 -36.87
N THR A 736 -12.02 24.30 -37.07
CA THR A 736 -11.24 25.31 -37.81
C THR A 736 -10.82 26.50 -36.94
N SER A 737 -11.07 26.43 -35.63
CA SER A 737 -10.80 27.56 -34.73
C SER A 737 -9.29 27.82 -34.57
N TRP A 738 -8.97 29.04 -34.16
CA TRP A 738 -7.59 29.41 -33.83
C TRP A 738 -7.02 28.52 -32.72
N TYR A 739 -7.82 28.19 -31.71
CA TYR A 739 -7.46 27.30 -30.60
C TYR A 739 -7.10 25.89 -31.07
N TRP A 740 -7.84 25.35 -32.04
CA TRP A 740 -7.53 24.05 -32.64
C TRP A 740 -6.18 24.07 -33.37
N SER A 741 -5.93 25.10 -34.17
CA SER A 741 -4.66 25.27 -34.88
C SER A 741 -3.47 25.38 -33.89
N ARG A 742 -3.69 26.01 -32.73
CA ARG A 742 -2.70 26.07 -31.66
C ARG A 742 -2.46 24.73 -30.98
N PHE A 743 -3.50 23.96 -30.71
CA PHE A 743 -3.35 22.63 -30.13
C PHE A 743 -2.51 21.71 -31.04
N LYS A 744 -2.76 21.71 -32.35
CA LYS A 744 -1.96 20.93 -33.32
C LYS A 744 -0.47 21.28 -33.23
N LEU A 745 -0.16 22.57 -33.13
CA LEU A 745 1.21 23.07 -32.99
C LEU A 745 1.85 22.66 -31.64
N GLU A 746 1.09 22.61 -30.56
CA GLU A 746 1.59 22.11 -29.26
C GLU A 746 1.88 20.59 -29.29
N VAL A 747 1.07 19.81 -30.01
CA VAL A 747 1.37 18.37 -30.20
C VAL A 747 2.62 18.19 -31.08
N GLU A 748 2.78 18.96 -32.15
CA GLU A 748 3.99 18.92 -32.99
C GLU A 748 5.27 19.31 -32.22
N ARG A 749 5.15 20.20 -31.23
CA ARG A 749 6.24 20.56 -30.32
C ARG A 749 6.55 19.47 -29.30
N SER A 750 5.59 18.61 -28.98
CA SER A 750 5.79 17.46 -28.12
C SER A 750 6.58 16.39 -28.89
N GLU A 751 7.90 16.36 -28.74
CA GLU A 751 8.79 15.37 -29.40
C GLU A 751 8.39 13.90 -29.12
N THR A 752 7.51 13.66 -28.14
CA THR A 752 7.08 12.33 -27.68
C THR A 752 5.66 11.92 -28.12
N THR A 753 4.82 12.84 -28.63
CA THR A 753 3.40 12.58 -28.89
C THR A 753 3.04 12.79 -30.37
N ARG A 754 2.29 11.85 -30.94
CA ARG A 754 1.78 11.96 -32.31
C ARG A 754 0.27 12.21 -32.34
N LEU A 755 -0.19 13.17 -33.15
CA LEU A 755 -1.61 13.40 -33.41
C LEU A 755 -2.08 12.57 -34.62
N GLU A 756 -3.11 11.76 -34.42
CA GLU A 756 -3.76 10.96 -35.46
C GLU A 756 -5.20 11.44 -35.67
N MET A 757 -5.47 11.96 -36.86
CA MET A 757 -6.78 12.48 -37.26
C MET A 757 -7.61 11.35 -37.87
N VAL A 758 -8.69 10.93 -37.19
CA VAL A 758 -9.55 9.84 -37.63
C VAL A 758 -10.90 10.41 -38.08
N GLN A 759 -11.16 10.38 -39.39
CA GLN A 759 -12.46 10.80 -39.92
C GLN A 759 -13.49 9.67 -39.76
N GLU A 760 -14.49 9.90 -38.93
CA GLU A 760 -15.50 8.91 -38.57
C GLU A 760 -16.74 8.93 -39.49
N ARG A 761 -17.41 7.78 -39.57
CA ARG A 761 -18.68 7.64 -40.28
C ARG A 761 -19.82 8.32 -39.52
N ASP A 762 -20.88 8.69 -40.24
CA ASP A 762 -22.12 9.11 -39.59
C ASP A 762 -22.83 7.87 -39.01
N VAL A 763 -22.89 7.77 -37.69
CA VAL A 763 -23.61 6.70 -37.00
C VAL A 763 -25.11 6.99 -37.09
N THR A 764 -25.77 6.47 -38.12
CA THR A 764 -27.23 6.58 -38.32
C THR A 764 -28.00 5.47 -37.63
N GLU A 765 -27.38 4.30 -37.44
CA GLU A 765 -27.94 3.14 -36.77
C GLU A 765 -26.87 2.31 -36.05
N VAL A 766 -27.29 1.56 -35.03
CA VAL A 766 -26.45 0.63 -34.26
C VAL A 766 -27.23 -0.66 -34.05
N PHE A 767 -26.73 -1.78 -34.56
CA PHE A 767 -27.43 -3.08 -34.56
C PHE A 767 -28.89 -3.01 -35.08
N GLY A 768 -29.16 -2.15 -36.06
CA GLY A 768 -30.50 -1.94 -36.65
C GLY A 768 -31.40 -0.97 -35.87
N ASN A 769 -30.93 -0.38 -34.77
CA ASN A 769 -31.65 0.65 -34.03
C ASN A 769 -31.21 2.06 -34.47
N PRO A 770 -32.13 3.00 -34.75
CA PRO A 770 -31.79 4.33 -35.24
C PRO A 770 -31.13 5.21 -34.17
N VAL A 771 -30.07 5.93 -34.56
CA VAL A 771 -29.34 6.88 -33.71
C VAL A 771 -29.38 8.29 -34.33
N GLU A 772 -30.19 9.16 -33.74
CA GLU A 772 -30.45 10.51 -34.27
C GLU A 772 -29.59 11.59 -33.59
N HIS A 773 -29.45 11.52 -32.26
CA HIS A 773 -28.77 12.55 -31.47
C HIS A 773 -27.24 12.39 -31.46
N TYR A 774 -26.49 13.49 -31.61
CA TYR A 774 -25.03 13.47 -31.70
C TYR A 774 -24.34 12.88 -30.46
N ALA A 775 -24.91 13.08 -29.26
CA ALA A 775 -24.41 12.48 -28.01
C ALA A 775 -24.41 10.94 -28.08
N HIS A 776 -25.51 10.34 -28.57
CA HIS A 776 -25.57 8.89 -28.77
C HIS A 776 -24.65 8.39 -29.88
N LYS A 777 -24.37 9.22 -30.89
CA LYS A 777 -23.34 8.92 -31.90
C LYS A 777 -21.95 8.91 -31.26
N ALA A 778 -21.65 9.85 -30.37
CA ALA A 778 -20.40 9.91 -29.62
C ALA A 778 -20.23 8.72 -28.66
N ASP A 779 -21.31 8.28 -28.00
CA ASP A 779 -21.32 7.09 -27.14
C ASP A 779 -20.89 5.82 -27.88
N VAL A 780 -21.31 5.68 -29.14
CA VAL A 780 -20.96 4.52 -29.97
C VAL A 780 -19.51 4.63 -30.45
N LEU A 781 -19.12 5.79 -30.99
CA LEU A 781 -17.79 6.00 -31.52
C LEU A 781 -16.70 5.87 -30.45
N ARG A 782 -16.94 6.35 -29.22
CA ARG A 782 -15.97 6.18 -28.12
C ARG A 782 -15.76 4.70 -27.76
N LEU A 783 -16.82 3.90 -27.76
CA LEU A 783 -16.72 2.46 -27.49
C LEU A 783 -16.06 1.71 -28.64
N GLU A 784 -16.38 2.03 -29.90
CA GLU A 784 -15.70 1.47 -31.07
C GLU A 784 -14.20 1.80 -31.08
N ALA A 785 -13.84 3.04 -30.73
CA ALA A 785 -12.45 3.49 -30.62
C ALA A 785 -11.70 2.71 -29.53
N LEU A 786 -12.26 2.61 -28.33
CA LEU A 786 -11.67 1.84 -27.23
C LEU A 786 -11.60 0.34 -27.53
N GLN A 787 -12.59 -0.22 -28.22
CA GLN A 787 -12.56 -1.62 -28.63
C GLN A 787 -11.43 -1.89 -29.63
N LYS A 788 -11.22 -0.99 -30.59
CA LYS A 788 -10.25 -1.16 -31.68
C LYS A 788 -8.82 -0.84 -31.26
N TYR A 789 -8.61 0.27 -30.55
CA TYR A 789 -7.29 0.80 -30.23
C TYR A 789 -6.91 0.59 -28.77
N GLY A 790 -7.89 0.50 -27.87
CA GLY A 790 -7.69 0.61 -26.42
C GLY A 790 -7.17 2.00 -26.03
N GLY A 791 -6.98 2.23 -24.73
CA GLY A 791 -6.38 3.46 -24.22
C GLY A 791 -7.32 4.23 -23.31
N VAL A 792 -7.12 5.54 -23.23
CA VAL A 792 -7.87 6.47 -22.39
C VAL A 792 -8.78 7.32 -23.28
N TYR A 793 -10.09 7.16 -23.14
CA TYR A 793 -11.06 8.08 -23.68
C TYR A 793 -11.29 9.23 -22.71
N LEU A 794 -11.30 10.46 -23.23
CA LEU A 794 -11.60 11.69 -22.51
C LEU A 794 -12.63 12.51 -23.30
N ASP A 795 -13.67 12.99 -22.63
CA ASP A 795 -14.52 14.06 -23.18
C ASP A 795 -13.70 15.37 -23.26
N ALA A 796 -14.08 16.24 -24.21
CA ALA A 796 -13.29 17.45 -24.52
C ALA A 796 -13.30 18.50 -23.39
N ASP A 797 -14.20 18.36 -22.41
CA ASP A 797 -14.34 19.21 -21.22
C ASP A 797 -13.82 18.54 -19.93
N VAL A 798 -12.96 17.51 -20.06
CA VAL A 798 -12.25 16.89 -18.93
C VAL A 798 -10.88 17.51 -18.74
N LEU A 799 -10.68 18.17 -17.59
CA LEU A 799 -9.40 18.70 -17.16
C LEU A 799 -8.59 17.62 -16.44
N VAL A 800 -7.47 17.18 -17.02
CA VAL A 800 -6.57 16.21 -16.42
C VAL A 800 -5.62 16.92 -15.45
N VAL A 801 -5.57 16.41 -14.23
CA VAL A 801 -4.85 17.04 -13.11
C VAL A 801 -3.60 16.25 -12.73
N ARG A 802 -3.60 14.94 -13.01
CA ARG A 802 -2.52 14.01 -12.63
C ARG A 802 -2.40 12.86 -13.64
N ASP A 803 -1.20 12.33 -13.75
CA ASP A 803 -0.89 11.12 -14.52
C ASP A 803 -1.73 9.89 -14.08
N PHE A 804 -2.24 9.14 -15.07
CA PHE A 804 -3.02 7.92 -14.91
C PHE A 804 -2.13 6.66 -14.77
N ALA A 805 -0.81 6.81 -14.61
CA ALA A 805 0.16 5.75 -14.33
C ALA A 805 -0.35 4.54 -13.51
N PRO A 806 -1.02 4.71 -12.34
CA PRO A 806 -1.50 3.57 -11.55
C PRO A 806 -2.64 2.78 -12.22
N LEU A 807 -3.39 3.41 -13.12
CA LEU A 807 -4.60 2.86 -13.73
C LEU A 807 -4.33 2.02 -14.99
N TYR A 808 -3.21 2.25 -15.69
CA TYR A 808 -2.89 1.51 -16.92
C TYR A 808 -2.69 -0.01 -16.72
N ARG A 809 -2.53 -0.46 -15.47
CA ARG A 809 -2.38 -1.88 -15.11
C ARG A 809 -3.70 -2.65 -15.04
N LEU A 810 -4.82 -1.93 -15.07
CA LEU A 810 -6.17 -2.48 -14.93
C LEU A 810 -6.76 -2.89 -16.29
N ASP A 811 -7.96 -3.49 -16.30
CA ASP A 811 -8.59 -4.01 -17.53
C ASP A 811 -9.53 -3.01 -18.20
N THR A 812 -10.56 -2.60 -17.47
CA THR A 812 -11.39 -1.44 -17.80
C THR A 812 -11.53 -0.60 -16.53
N VAL A 813 -11.49 0.73 -16.63
CA VAL A 813 -11.62 1.64 -15.49
C VAL A 813 -12.62 2.73 -15.84
N MET A 814 -13.58 2.96 -14.94
CA MET A 814 -14.53 4.07 -15.00
C MET A 814 -14.76 4.62 -13.59
N GLY A 815 -15.21 5.86 -13.48
CA GLY A 815 -15.61 6.43 -12.20
C GLY A 815 -17.12 6.38 -11.97
N MET A 816 -17.53 6.32 -10.71
CA MET A 816 -18.92 6.45 -10.30
C MET A 816 -19.44 7.86 -10.58
N GLU A 817 -20.64 7.92 -11.13
CA GLU A 817 -21.40 9.17 -11.19
C GLU A 817 -22.10 9.38 -9.84
N SER A 818 -21.84 10.53 -9.20
CA SER A 818 -22.43 10.84 -7.89
C SER A 818 -23.95 10.85 -7.97
N GLN A 819 -24.56 10.47 -6.85
CA GLN A 819 -25.99 10.70 -6.66
C GLN A 819 -26.32 12.19 -6.54
N PRO A 820 -27.54 12.59 -6.95
CA PRO A 820 -28.00 13.98 -6.87
C PRO A 820 -28.11 14.56 -5.45
N ASN A 821 -28.15 13.72 -4.40
CA ASN A 821 -28.37 14.18 -3.01
C ASN A 821 -27.13 14.14 -2.11
N LEU A 822 -25.93 13.87 -2.66
CA LEU A 822 -24.66 13.80 -1.92
C LEU A 822 -24.62 12.82 -0.73
N ASP A 823 -25.62 11.95 -0.55
CA ASP A 823 -25.66 10.96 0.53
C ASP A 823 -24.68 9.80 0.25
N PRO A 824 -23.60 9.64 1.04
CA PRO A 824 -22.64 8.55 0.86
C PRO A 824 -23.20 7.17 1.22
N ALA A 825 -24.39 7.06 1.82
CA ALA A 825 -25.01 5.80 2.21
C ALA A 825 -25.86 5.14 1.11
N LEU A 826 -26.17 5.88 0.04
CA LEU A 826 -27.01 5.37 -1.03
C LEU A 826 -26.12 4.91 -2.22
N PRO A 827 -26.49 3.85 -2.95
CA PRO A 827 -25.69 3.29 -4.05
C PRO A 827 -25.71 4.18 -5.31
N PRO A 828 -24.58 4.47 -5.97
CA PRO A 828 -24.53 5.42 -7.09
C PRO A 828 -25.50 5.03 -8.22
N SER A 829 -26.01 6.03 -8.93
CA SER A 829 -27.04 5.86 -9.97
C SER A 829 -26.49 5.47 -11.34
N GLY A 830 -25.18 5.43 -11.52
CA GLY A 830 -24.54 5.08 -12.78
C GLY A 830 -23.02 5.24 -12.81
N LEU A 831 -22.40 4.85 -13.93
CA LEU A 831 -20.99 5.12 -14.23
C LEU A 831 -20.89 6.24 -15.27
N CYS A 832 -20.07 7.25 -15.02
CA CYS A 832 -19.90 8.35 -15.96
C CYS A 832 -18.93 7.94 -17.09
N ASN A 833 -19.32 8.23 -18.33
CA ASN A 833 -18.62 7.80 -19.54
C ASN A 833 -17.68 8.87 -20.12
N ALA A 834 -17.45 9.98 -19.40
CA ALA A 834 -16.55 11.06 -19.81
C ALA A 834 -15.06 10.69 -19.67
N VAL A 835 -14.73 9.73 -18.79
CA VAL A 835 -13.39 9.14 -18.67
C VAL A 835 -13.52 7.63 -18.66
N ILE A 836 -12.96 6.97 -19.67
CA ILE A 836 -12.97 5.50 -19.78
C ILE A 836 -11.56 5.05 -20.14
N LEU A 837 -10.99 4.15 -19.34
CA LEU A 837 -9.74 3.49 -19.68
C LEU A 837 -10.07 2.04 -20.01
N ALA A 838 -9.61 1.52 -21.14
CA ALA A 838 -9.85 0.13 -21.49
C ALA A 838 -8.73 -0.47 -22.34
N LYS A 839 -8.49 -1.77 -22.16
CA LYS A 839 -7.69 -2.53 -23.11
C LYS A 839 -8.39 -2.66 -24.46
N PRO A 840 -7.64 -2.77 -25.57
CA PRO A 840 -8.23 -3.14 -26.85
C PRO A 840 -8.94 -4.49 -26.69
N TYR A 841 -10.15 -4.60 -27.22
CA TYR A 841 -11.01 -5.80 -27.12
C TYR A 841 -11.28 -6.29 -25.69
N SER A 842 -11.31 -5.38 -24.70
CA SER A 842 -11.69 -5.75 -23.33
C SER A 842 -13.09 -6.39 -23.28
N SER A 843 -13.24 -7.36 -22.39
CA SER A 843 -14.48 -8.12 -22.21
C SER A 843 -15.65 -7.20 -21.84
N PHE A 844 -15.41 -6.25 -20.94
CA PHE A 844 -16.40 -5.26 -20.50
C PHE A 844 -16.89 -4.37 -21.64
N ILE A 845 -15.99 -3.74 -22.41
CA ILE A 845 -16.36 -2.88 -23.54
C ILE A 845 -17.12 -3.68 -24.61
N THR A 846 -16.71 -4.93 -24.85
CA THR A 846 -17.39 -5.80 -25.82
C THR A 846 -18.83 -6.12 -25.39
N ARG A 847 -19.07 -6.41 -24.11
CA ARG A 847 -20.43 -6.59 -23.57
C ARG A 847 -21.24 -5.31 -23.60
N TRP A 848 -20.59 -4.18 -23.30
CA TRP A 848 -21.26 -2.89 -23.34
C TRP A 848 -21.71 -2.56 -24.76
N ILE A 849 -20.86 -2.77 -25.76
CA ILE A 849 -21.26 -2.65 -27.17
C ILE A 849 -22.40 -3.62 -27.51
N ASP A 850 -22.35 -4.87 -27.06
CA ASP A 850 -23.41 -5.86 -27.34
C ASP A 850 -24.77 -5.46 -26.73
N SER A 851 -24.77 -4.72 -25.61
CA SER A 851 -26.00 -4.21 -24.99
C SER A 851 -26.78 -3.22 -25.89
N TYR A 852 -26.11 -2.56 -26.84
CA TYR A 852 -26.75 -1.67 -27.82
C TYR A 852 -27.68 -2.39 -28.80
N ARG A 853 -27.72 -3.73 -28.82
CA ARG A 853 -28.80 -4.47 -29.52
C ARG A 853 -30.20 -4.10 -29.01
N THR A 854 -30.29 -3.71 -27.74
CA THR A 854 -31.53 -3.26 -27.09
C THR A 854 -31.60 -1.73 -26.96
N PHE A 855 -30.85 -1.01 -27.81
CA PHE A 855 -30.77 0.45 -27.77
C PHE A 855 -32.14 1.09 -27.97
N ASN A 856 -32.50 2.02 -27.08
CA ASN A 856 -33.72 2.79 -27.17
C ASN A 856 -33.43 4.29 -27.01
N LYS A 857 -33.68 5.06 -28.08
CA LYS A 857 -33.43 6.50 -28.15
C LYS A 857 -34.23 7.35 -27.15
N THR A 858 -35.33 6.83 -26.58
CA THR A 858 -36.14 7.59 -25.61
C THR A 858 -35.54 7.61 -24.21
N LEU A 859 -34.52 6.80 -23.92
CA LEU A 859 -33.93 6.64 -22.59
C LEU A 859 -32.49 7.18 -22.58
N TRP A 860 -32.37 8.50 -22.37
CA TRP A 860 -31.14 9.28 -22.54
C TRP A 860 -29.89 8.71 -21.84
N ALA A 861 -29.97 8.45 -20.54
CA ALA A 861 -28.83 7.99 -19.74
C ALA A 861 -28.73 6.46 -19.65
N LYS A 862 -29.70 5.72 -20.19
CA LYS A 862 -29.80 4.27 -19.93
C LYS A 862 -28.57 3.55 -20.44
N HIS A 863 -28.23 3.67 -21.71
CA HIS A 863 -27.12 2.90 -22.30
C HIS A 863 -25.74 3.50 -22.06
N SER A 864 -25.64 4.79 -21.73
CA SER A 864 -24.38 5.50 -21.50
C SER A 864 -23.95 5.50 -20.02
N VAL A 865 -24.89 5.40 -19.08
CA VAL A 865 -24.64 5.59 -17.64
C VAL A 865 -25.20 4.45 -16.78
N THR A 866 -26.45 4.02 -17.01
CA THR A 866 -27.10 2.98 -16.17
C THR A 866 -26.69 1.56 -16.58
N THR A 867 -26.70 1.23 -17.87
CA THR A 867 -26.29 -0.06 -18.41
C THR A 867 -24.84 -0.43 -18.05
N PRO A 868 -23.83 0.46 -18.17
CA PRO A 868 -22.48 0.11 -17.71
C PRO A 868 -22.43 -0.12 -16.19
N TRP A 869 -23.27 0.55 -15.39
CA TRP A 869 -23.38 0.26 -13.96
C TRP A 869 -24.00 -1.12 -13.70
N ASP A 870 -25.08 -1.47 -14.40
CA ASP A 870 -25.69 -2.80 -14.30
C ASP A 870 -24.71 -3.91 -14.76
N LEU A 871 -23.96 -3.67 -15.84
CA LEU A 871 -22.90 -4.56 -16.31
C LEU A 871 -21.75 -4.66 -15.31
N ALA A 872 -21.34 -3.56 -14.66
CA ALA A 872 -20.30 -3.58 -13.64
C ALA A 872 -20.74 -4.39 -12.41
N ARG A 873 -22.02 -4.33 -12.05
CA ARG A 873 -22.60 -5.16 -10.97
C ARG A 873 -22.71 -6.64 -11.37
N ALA A 874 -23.05 -6.93 -12.61
CA ALA A 874 -23.13 -8.29 -13.13
C ALA A 874 -21.75 -8.93 -13.34
N TYR A 875 -20.74 -8.12 -13.69
CA TYR A 875 -19.38 -8.55 -14.06
C TYR A 875 -18.29 -7.71 -13.35
N PRO A 876 -18.22 -7.71 -12.01
CA PRO A 876 -17.35 -6.82 -11.23
C PRO A 876 -15.85 -7.10 -11.41
N THR A 877 -15.48 -8.24 -12.00
CA THR A 877 -14.08 -8.59 -12.29
C THR A 877 -13.58 -8.05 -13.64
N GLU A 878 -14.49 -7.59 -14.50
CA GLU A 878 -14.15 -7.08 -15.85
C GLU A 878 -13.91 -5.55 -15.86
N ILE A 879 -14.25 -4.85 -14.76
CA ILE A 879 -14.11 -3.40 -14.62
C ILE A 879 -13.69 -3.02 -13.19
N THR A 880 -12.79 -2.04 -13.08
CA THR A 880 -12.50 -1.35 -11.82
C THR A 880 -13.29 -0.05 -11.78
N VAL A 881 -14.13 0.10 -10.75
CA VAL A 881 -14.95 1.28 -10.56
C VAL A 881 -14.32 2.18 -9.50
N LEU A 882 -13.91 3.38 -9.90
CA LEU A 882 -13.34 4.41 -9.01
C LEU A 882 -14.43 5.29 -8.41
N ASN A 883 -14.12 5.94 -7.28
CA ASN A 883 -15.04 6.88 -6.64
C ASN A 883 -15.26 8.14 -7.50
N LYS A 884 -16.37 8.85 -7.28
CA LYS A 884 -16.70 10.14 -7.94
C LYS A 884 -15.59 11.19 -7.83
N PHE A 885 -14.80 11.15 -6.75
CA PHE A 885 -13.69 12.08 -6.50
C PHE A 885 -12.47 11.84 -7.41
N ALA A 886 -12.40 10.68 -8.08
CA ALA A 886 -11.27 10.33 -8.94
C ALA A 886 -11.27 11.11 -10.27
N PHE A 887 -12.42 11.19 -10.96
CA PHE A 887 -12.50 11.79 -12.30
C PHE A 887 -13.49 12.96 -12.42
N PHE A 888 -14.48 13.05 -11.53
CA PHE A 888 -15.71 13.79 -11.82
C PHE A 888 -16.11 14.80 -10.75
N TRP A 889 -15.28 15.02 -9.74
CA TRP A 889 -15.56 16.00 -8.69
C TRP A 889 -14.92 17.35 -9.03
N PRO A 890 -15.66 18.48 -8.92
CA PRO A 890 -17.07 18.59 -8.49
C PRO A 890 -18.10 18.11 -9.53
N ILE A 891 -19.27 17.67 -9.07
CA ILE A 891 -20.36 17.20 -9.95
C ILE A 891 -21.15 18.38 -10.55
N TRP A 892 -22.10 18.08 -11.45
CA TRP A 892 -22.85 19.06 -12.26
C TRP A 892 -23.80 20.00 -11.50
N ASP A 893 -23.98 19.81 -10.18
CA ASP A 893 -24.85 20.69 -9.39
C ASP A 893 -24.20 22.07 -9.12
N ASP A 894 -25.03 23.09 -8.94
CA ASP A 894 -24.55 24.48 -8.81
C ASP A 894 -23.69 24.68 -7.55
N ASP A 895 -24.01 24.02 -6.44
CA ASP A 895 -23.28 24.16 -5.18
C ASP A 895 -21.88 23.54 -5.29
N SER A 896 -21.77 22.41 -5.98
CA SER A 896 -20.52 21.73 -6.29
C SER A 896 -19.64 22.53 -7.26
N LEU A 897 -20.20 23.03 -8.36
CA LEU A 897 -19.43 23.80 -9.36
C LEU A 897 -18.88 25.13 -8.79
N ARG A 898 -19.60 25.76 -7.83
CA ARG A 898 -19.11 26.97 -7.14
C ARG A 898 -17.78 26.75 -6.42
N VAL A 899 -17.51 25.54 -5.95
CA VAL A 899 -16.30 25.21 -5.16
C VAL A 899 -15.01 25.42 -5.96
N ILE A 900 -15.03 25.21 -7.29
CA ILE A 900 -13.84 25.40 -8.13
C ILE A 900 -13.80 26.77 -8.81
N HIS A 901 -14.96 27.34 -9.13
CA HIS A 901 -15.05 28.57 -9.91
C HIS A 901 -15.18 29.85 -9.06
N ARG A 902 -15.60 29.75 -7.79
CA ARG A 902 -15.80 30.93 -6.91
C ARG A 902 -14.98 30.91 -5.63
N ASP A 903 -14.46 29.75 -5.22
CA ASP A 903 -13.66 29.58 -4.00
C ASP A 903 -12.16 29.35 -4.34
N ASP A 904 -11.27 29.67 -3.41
CA ASP A 904 -9.83 29.45 -3.46
C ASP A 904 -9.35 28.36 -2.47
N ARG A 905 -10.27 27.72 -1.76
CA ARG A 905 -9.95 26.66 -0.79
C ARG A 905 -9.81 25.29 -1.42
N TYR A 906 -10.41 25.06 -2.59
CA TYR A 906 -10.35 23.78 -3.27
C TYR A 906 -8.96 23.52 -3.86
N SER A 907 -8.45 22.31 -3.72
CA SER A 907 -7.17 21.91 -4.33
C SER A 907 -7.40 20.71 -5.22
N PHE A 908 -7.10 20.86 -6.51
CA PHE A 908 -7.17 19.76 -7.48
C PHE A 908 -6.19 18.61 -7.14
N HIS A 909 -5.15 18.88 -6.33
CA HIS A 909 -4.12 17.90 -5.97
C HIS A 909 -4.26 17.29 -4.57
N ARG A 910 -5.29 17.67 -3.80
CA ARG A 910 -5.57 17.08 -2.49
C ARG A 910 -6.93 16.43 -2.52
N ALA A 911 -7.05 15.27 -1.88
CA ALA A 911 -8.35 14.62 -1.71
C ALA A 911 -9.30 15.56 -0.95
N PRO A 912 -10.55 15.75 -1.42
CA PRO A 912 -11.57 16.49 -0.68
C PRO A 912 -11.78 15.88 0.70
N ALA A 913 -12.11 16.69 1.72
CA ALA A 913 -12.32 16.21 3.10
C ALA A 913 -13.45 15.16 3.22
N LEU A 914 -14.33 15.08 2.23
CA LEU A 914 -15.44 14.13 2.11
C LEU A 914 -15.07 12.84 1.35
N ALA A 915 -13.86 12.72 0.81
CA ALA A 915 -13.41 11.55 0.07
C ALA A 915 -13.03 10.41 1.03
N PRO A 916 -13.64 9.21 0.92
CA PRO A 916 -13.45 8.15 1.92
C PRO A 916 -12.10 7.43 1.90
N THR A 917 -11.19 7.67 0.97
CA THR A 917 -9.84 7.02 0.87
C THR A 917 -8.95 7.73 -0.18
N TRP A 918 -7.76 7.15 -0.45
CA TRP A 918 -6.63 7.45 -1.36
C TRP A 918 -6.89 8.02 -2.78
N ASP A 919 -8.14 8.29 -3.16
CA ASP A 919 -8.51 8.83 -4.47
C ASP A 919 -8.26 10.34 -4.51
N THR A 920 -7.00 10.71 -4.72
CA THR A 920 -6.69 12.09 -5.13
C THR A 920 -7.27 12.31 -6.54
N PRO A 921 -7.80 13.49 -6.87
CA PRO A 921 -8.38 13.72 -8.20
C PRO A 921 -7.35 13.48 -9.31
N PHE A 922 -7.65 12.56 -10.21
CA PHE A 922 -6.91 12.29 -11.44
C PHE A 922 -7.34 13.27 -12.54
N ALA A 923 -8.64 13.52 -12.61
CA ALA A 923 -9.25 14.49 -13.52
C ALA A 923 -10.45 15.16 -12.88
N CYS A 924 -10.89 16.26 -13.49
CA CYS A 924 -12.10 16.98 -13.15
C CYS A 924 -12.93 17.15 -14.42
N HIS A 925 -14.19 16.74 -14.40
CA HIS A 925 -15.13 17.00 -15.48
C HIS A 925 -15.76 18.37 -15.26
N LEU A 926 -15.67 19.26 -16.26
CA LEU A 926 -16.13 20.64 -16.12
C LEU A 926 -17.62 20.82 -16.46
N TRP A 927 -18.27 19.76 -16.95
CA TRP A 927 -19.71 19.72 -17.26
C TRP A 927 -20.14 20.88 -18.16
N GLU A 928 -19.45 21.07 -19.29
CA GLU A 928 -19.56 22.28 -20.14
C GLU A 928 -21.03 22.61 -20.46
N SER A 929 -21.82 21.61 -20.82
CA SER A 929 -23.25 21.75 -21.12
C SER A 929 -24.07 22.45 -20.03
N THR A 930 -23.66 22.34 -18.76
CA THR A 930 -24.32 22.96 -17.59
C THR A 930 -23.56 24.17 -17.05
N ALA A 931 -22.23 24.15 -17.09
CA ALA A 931 -21.37 25.16 -16.47
C ALA A 931 -21.02 26.32 -17.41
N TYR A 932 -21.16 26.17 -18.73
CA TYR A 932 -20.58 27.11 -19.69
C TYR A 932 -21.11 28.53 -19.54
N GLN A 933 -22.42 28.74 -19.59
CA GLN A 933 -22.99 30.09 -19.52
C GLN A 933 -22.66 30.80 -18.20
N ARG A 934 -22.63 30.07 -17.09
CA ARG A 934 -22.56 30.63 -15.74
C ARG A 934 -21.15 30.74 -15.18
N TYR A 935 -20.25 29.83 -15.55
CA TYR A 935 -18.92 29.71 -14.95
C TYR A 935 -17.80 29.71 -15.98
N LEU A 936 -17.94 29.05 -17.13
CA LEU A 936 -16.81 28.86 -18.04
C LEU A 936 -16.66 29.96 -19.11
N SER A 937 -17.78 30.52 -19.60
CA SER A 937 -17.82 31.57 -20.61
C SER A 937 -16.98 32.80 -20.30
N PRO A 938 -16.77 33.21 -19.04
CA PRO A 938 -15.99 34.40 -18.76
C PRO A 938 -14.47 34.15 -18.73
N TYR A 939 -13.97 32.91 -18.85
CA TYR A 939 -12.53 32.61 -18.84
C TYR A 939 -11.89 32.83 -20.22
N ASP A 940 -10.85 33.67 -20.23
CA ASP A 940 -9.94 33.84 -21.36
C ASP A 940 -8.47 33.76 -20.88
N PRO A 941 -7.48 33.58 -21.79
CA PRO A 941 -6.06 33.44 -21.43
C PRO A 941 -5.48 34.59 -20.59
N ASP A 942 -6.05 35.78 -20.66
CA ASP A 942 -5.65 36.92 -19.84
C ASP A 942 -6.40 37.00 -18.51
N ARG A 943 -7.71 36.69 -18.49
CA ARG A 943 -8.52 36.69 -17.28
C ARG A 943 -8.06 35.66 -16.27
N ILE A 944 -7.66 34.45 -16.71
CA ILE A 944 -7.08 33.44 -15.80
C ILE A 944 -5.79 33.93 -15.12
N HIS A 945 -5.08 34.89 -15.71
CA HIS A 945 -3.83 35.47 -15.20
C HIS A 945 -4.01 36.84 -14.52
N ASN A 946 -5.23 37.36 -14.47
CA ASN A 946 -5.50 38.66 -13.86
C ASN A 946 -5.42 38.53 -12.33
N ARG A 947 -4.47 39.24 -11.70
CA ARG A 947 -4.25 39.24 -10.24
C ARG A 947 -4.85 40.50 -9.62
N GLY A 948 -6.18 40.60 -9.62
CA GLY A 948 -6.92 41.80 -9.16
C GLY A 948 -7.74 41.57 -7.88
N LYS A 949 -7.61 42.46 -6.88
CA LYS A 949 -8.48 42.52 -5.68
C LYS A 949 -9.83 43.17 -6.04
N LYS A 950 -10.82 42.44 -6.53
CA LYS A 950 -12.22 42.93 -6.50
C LYS A 950 -12.86 42.56 -5.14
N GLN A 951 -13.46 43.52 -4.44
CA GLN A 951 -14.21 43.33 -3.20
C GLN A 951 -15.64 43.84 -3.37
N GLY A 952 -16.65 43.11 -2.86
CA GLY A 952 -18.06 43.52 -2.85
C GLY A 952 -18.94 42.74 -3.84
N ALA A 953 -20.15 43.26 -4.11
CA ALA A 953 -21.17 42.62 -4.96
C ALA A 953 -20.73 42.40 -6.42
N GLU A 954 -19.74 43.18 -6.90
CA GLU A 954 -19.07 42.95 -8.21
C GLU A 954 -18.27 41.63 -8.28
N ARG A 955 -18.05 40.94 -7.14
CA ARG A 955 -17.40 39.63 -7.08
C ARG A 955 -18.33 38.47 -7.48
N GLU A 956 -19.66 38.69 -7.50
CA GLU A 956 -20.64 37.64 -7.77
C GLU A 956 -21.07 37.50 -9.24
N GLU A 957 -20.76 38.48 -10.10
CA GLU A 957 -21.30 38.52 -11.47
C GLU A 957 -20.49 37.71 -12.50
N ASP A 958 -19.14 37.71 -12.48
CA ASP A 958 -18.38 37.18 -13.64
C ASP A 958 -17.45 35.97 -13.34
N GLY A 959 -17.11 35.68 -12.08
CA GLY A 959 -16.38 34.47 -11.63
C GLY A 959 -14.94 34.21 -12.16
N ALA A 960 -14.53 34.75 -13.31
CA ALA A 960 -13.30 34.35 -14.01
C ALA A 960 -12.05 35.19 -13.72
N SER A 961 -12.15 36.25 -12.90
CA SER A 961 -11.04 37.19 -12.61
C SER A 961 -10.32 36.98 -11.28
N ASP A 962 -10.73 36.01 -10.47
CA ASP A 962 -10.26 35.84 -9.09
C ASP A 962 -9.17 34.74 -8.99
N GLU A 963 -8.34 34.77 -7.94
CA GLU A 963 -7.42 33.68 -7.50
C GLU A 963 -8.19 32.39 -7.09
N ASN A 964 -9.34 32.12 -7.72
CA ASN A 964 -10.12 30.91 -7.52
C ASN A 964 -9.30 29.68 -7.92
N SER A 965 -9.75 28.52 -7.44
CA SER A 965 -9.03 27.28 -7.63
C SER A 965 -8.87 26.91 -9.10
N PHE A 966 -9.89 27.11 -9.95
CA PHE A 966 -9.81 26.80 -11.38
C PHE A 966 -8.80 27.68 -12.13
N SER A 967 -8.80 29.00 -11.92
CA SER A 967 -7.82 29.93 -12.53
C SER A 967 -6.39 29.56 -12.16
N ARG A 968 -6.13 29.19 -10.90
CA ARG A 968 -4.78 28.77 -10.47
C ARG A 968 -4.32 27.50 -11.16
N GLU A 969 -5.21 26.54 -11.35
CA GLU A 969 -4.92 25.29 -12.04
C GLU A 969 -4.72 25.51 -13.55
N ALA A 970 -5.62 26.26 -14.19
CA ALA A 970 -5.60 26.54 -15.62
C ALA A 970 -4.30 27.24 -16.08
N ARG A 971 -3.69 28.09 -15.23
CA ARG A 971 -2.42 28.76 -15.52
C ARG A 971 -1.28 27.79 -15.86
N ARG A 972 -1.30 26.56 -15.34
CA ARG A 972 -0.24 25.57 -15.61
C ARG A 972 -0.17 25.17 -17.08
N PHE A 973 -1.30 25.24 -17.77
CA PHE A 973 -1.45 24.78 -19.15
C PHE A 973 -1.46 25.93 -20.16
N VAL A 974 -1.29 27.17 -19.69
CA VAL A 974 -1.31 28.37 -20.53
C VAL A 974 0.01 29.13 -20.36
N SER A 975 0.91 28.99 -21.33
CA SER A 975 2.22 29.65 -21.31
C SER A 975 2.14 31.15 -21.63
N ASP A 976 3.17 31.91 -21.22
CA ASP A 976 3.27 33.32 -21.58
C ASP A 976 3.39 33.53 -23.11
N GLU A 977 4.01 32.59 -23.82
CA GLU A 977 4.07 32.57 -25.28
C GLU A 977 2.68 32.41 -25.91
N PHE A 978 1.86 31.48 -25.38
CA PHE A 978 0.50 31.29 -25.83
C PHE A 978 -0.34 32.56 -25.63
N ARG A 979 -0.19 33.23 -24.49
CA ARG A 979 -0.88 34.50 -24.22
C ARG A 979 -0.48 35.62 -25.16
N ALA A 980 0.82 35.76 -25.44
CA ALA A 980 1.30 36.74 -26.40
C ALA A 980 0.71 36.49 -27.80
N ALA A 981 0.68 35.22 -28.23
CA ALA A 981 0.09 34.81 -29.49
C ALA A 981 -1.44 35.03 -29.53
N TRP A 982 -2.13 34.78 -28.43
CA TRP A 982 -3.57 35.01 -28.30
C TRP A 982 -3.92 36.51 -28.37
N ARG A 983 -3.18 37.38 -27.67
CA ARG A 983 -3.37 38.84 -27.74
C ARG A 983 -3.18 39.36 -29.17
N ALA A 984 -2.18 38.83 -29.89
CA ALA A 984 -1.97 39.18 -31.29
C ALA A 984 -3.13 38.71 -32.19
N ALA A 985 -3.62 37.48 -31.99
CA ALA A 985 -4.77 36.95 -32.72
C ALA A 985 -6.06 37.73 -32.44
N LYS A 986 -6.25 38.15 -31.19
CA LYS A 986 -7.39 38.97 -30.75
C LYS A 986 -7.37 40.35 -31.40
N ALA A 987 -6.20 40.98 -31.48
CA ALA A 987 -6.06 42.27 -32.19
C ALA A 987 -6.39 42.16 -33.69
N LEU A 988 -6.24 40.97 -34.27
CA LEU A 988 -6.58 40.67 -35.67
C LEU A 988 -8.02 40.16 -35.87
N GLY A 989 -8.82 40.06 -34.80
CA GLY A 989 -10.20 39.54 -34.87
C GLY A 989 -10.30 38.05 -35.19
N LEU A 990 -9.23 37.27 -34.97
CA LEU A 990 -9.19 35.83 -35.25
C LEU A 990 -9.70 34.96 -34.09
N VAL A 991 -9.92 35.56 -32.92
CA VAL A 991 -10.48 34.92 -31.72
C VAL A 991 -11.46 35.90 -31.06
N ASP A 992 -12.58 35.37 -30.59
CA ASP A 992 -13.54 36.11 -29.77
C ASP A 992 -13.22 35.93 -28.27
N HIS A 993 -13.97 36.62 -27.42
CA HIS A 993 -13.87 36.58 -25.96
C HIS A 993 -14.21 35.22 -25.35
#